data_AF-A0A2K8PSJ8-F1
#
_entry.id   AF-A0A2K8PSJ8-F1
#
_cell.length_a   1.000
_cell.length_b   1.000
_cell.length_c   1.000
_cell.angle_alpha   90.00
_cell.angle_beta   90.00
_cell.angle_gamma   90.00
#
_symmetry.space_group_name_H-M   'P 1'
#
loop_
_entity.id
_entity.type
_entity.pdbx_description
1 polymer ?
#
loop_
_entity_poly.entity_id
_entity_poly.type
_entity_poly.pdbx_seq_one_letter_code
_entity_poly.pdbx_strand_id
1 'polypeptide(L)'
;MAHLLSRNRTKPGPGTPPARLRRIGVLLAGAITAGLLSAAPASADPAPAAPITLVSVTATADDQLYALAADHTAVYRWNGKGTDWTKVGGPAQDLYVGGAGLFATSLGSGALNKYNGQPGDWSQIGGAGADFAVTGDHLYGLNPDRSAVYEWNGTGTDWTRIGGPAQDLEAGGAGLFATSPDGKLHKYNGQPDTWSEIGGAGADFAVTSDHLYGLNPDRTAVYEWNGKGTDWTKVGGPAQDLHAGGAGLFATSPDDKLHKYDRRADTWTEIGNAGKAFAVGSTRLYGLASDGNSVHRWSGQGADWTALGAPSAPGAPVPQAADPSPEPQSAPPGMGSEAQDGAEAESVPEAGSPSSVRGALSDIAGPELSVTAKGDLYALAPDHGSVWKHEGDNHWTKIGGPAESVHAGRLGVFARHPDTGAIYRYDGEIGRWSQIGDASADLEVTGDHLYRLSSDRSAVFEWSGQGTDWTKIGGPADQLYAGGAGLFATRPDTGHLYQYNGTPDHWTEIGTPGAAFAVSDEHLYGLSPDRSAVFEWSGQGTDWTKIGGPADQLYAGGAGLFATRPDTGHLYQYNGTPDHWTEIGTPGAAFAVSGEHLYGLSPDRSAVFERTSGDNWQYRGGPSEALQAVRDEDTLRELRGDDYVRQYRQASILADTKLMEWLAQNGAGILLELLGVKDIEKCLSAPGKEKIKPCLLAAANFSTVITAVRKADKVQDAIKTVAVGLPRFRSEVVAARNVVVQAREILDRNAKDLADDFTVNKPDRADCRRNGAGWLDLGTRDVAHGSRATAMNACLDTAYLTAHAQRGSPTTAAVRPPGYNWATATAGYLRIKDIPQRINNCHLLGKQLTGSGEDLDNLVTCSRAANAQVKGDEGFANDMKALEGEVKKAVDAGQVVRYQVTPVYSGPRTVPVKLEISAVGMYPDGRPGGVLIKRAVENKLFQPQTQKWHNLGLWVMNGKAVPTGNTP
;
A
#
# COMPACT_ATOMS: atom_id res chain seq x y z
N MET A 1 67.51 11.65 -3.76
CA MET A 1 68.25 10.68 -2.92
C MET A 1 67.79 9.29 -3.36
N ALA A 2 68.67 8.47 -3.94
CA ALA A 2 69.55 7.54 -3.21
C ALA A 2 68.73 6.49 -2.44
N HIS A 3 68.46 5.33 -3.04
CA HIS A 3 69.26 4.07 -2.97
C HIS A 3 68.75 3.16 -1.81
N LEU A 4 68.73 1.82 -1.87
CA LEU A 4 68.61 0.77 -2.91
C LEU A 4 68.59 -0.58 -2.14
N LEU A 5 67.89 -1.63 -2.64
CA LEU A 5 68.07 -3.12 -2.46
C LEU A 5 66.67 -3.80 -2.34
N SER A 6 66.26 -4.87 -3.06
CA SER A 6 66.89 -6.06 -3.71
C SER A 6 67.18 -7.21 -2.71
N ARG A 7 66.82 -8.49 -2.90
CA ARG A 7 66.30 -9.32 -4.03
C ARG A 7 65.03 -10.14 -3.59
N ASN A 8 64.20 -10.82 -4.39
CA ASN A 8 64.19 -11.32 -5.79
C ASN A 8 64.71 -12.78 -6.06
N ARG A 9 63.83 -13.66 -6.59
CA ARG A 9 64.05 -15.01 -7.19
C ARG A 9 62.79 -15.36 -8.02
N THR A 10 62.79 -16.00 -9.20
CA THR A 10 63.72 -16.03 -10.36
C THR A 10 62.95 -16.61 -11.58
N LYS A 11 63.22 -16.12 -12.80
CA LYS A 11 62.71 -16.62 -14.12
C LYS A 11 63.64 -17.74 -14.69
N PRO A 12 63.51 -18.36 -15.91
CA PRO A 12 62.83 -17.96 -17.17
C PRO A 12 61.90 -19.06 -17.79
N GLY A 13 61.22 -18.94 -18.96
CA GLY A 13 61.59 -18.43 -20.29
C GLY A 13 60.40 -18.31 -21.28
N PRO A 14 60.59 -18.03 -22.59
CA PRO A 14 59.74 -17.04 -23.28
C PRO A 14 59.04 -17.41 -24.62
N GLY A 15 58.07 -16.57 -25.02
CA GLY A 15 57.52 -16.39 -26.38
C GLY A 15 56.90 -14.97 -26.54
N THR A 16 56.97 -14.34 -27.73
CA THR A 16 56.64 -12.90 -28.01
C THR A 16 56.72 -12.61 -29.53
N PRO A 17 56.37 -11.41 -30.08
CA PRO A 17 55.66 -10.21 -29.58
C PRO A 17 54.28 -10.11 -30.30
N PRO A 18 53.74 -9.03 -30.97
CA PRO A 18 53.91 -7.55 -31.00
C PRO A 18 52.70 -6.80 -30.34
N ALA A 19 52.50 -5.46 -30.26
CA ALA A 19 53.14 -4.20 -30.73
C ALA A 19 52.65 -3.60 -32.09
N ARG A 20 52.48 -2.27 -32.30
CA ARG A 20 52.37 -1.08 -31.40
C ARG A 20 51.85 0.20 -32.14
N LEU A 21 51.10 1.06 -31.42
CA LEU A 21 51.06 2.56 -31.43
C LEU A 21 50.81 3.43 -32.71
N ARG A 22 49.67 4.14 -32.68
CA ARG A 22 49.43 5.63 -32.78
C ARG A 22 50.11 6.56 -33.84
N ARG A 23 49.21 7.31 -34.53
CA ARG A 23 49.14 8.79 -34.79
C ARG A 23 49.71 9.46 -36.08
N ILE A 24 48.77 10.14 -36.78
CA ILE A 24 48.85 11.43 -37.52
C ILE A 24 49.57 11.47 -38.90
N GLY A 25 48.90 12.01 -39.95
CA GLY A 25 49.59 12.71 -41.05
C GLY A 25 48.95 12.77 -42.47
N VAL A 26 48.08 13.77 -42.72
CA VAL A 26 47.95 14.58 -43.98
C VAL A 26 47.59 13.94 -45.36
N LEU A 27 46.62 14.61 -46.01
CA LEU A 27 46.22 14.70 -47.45
C LEU A 27 47.16 14.16 -48.56
N LEU A 28 46.55 13.53 -49.59
CA LEU A 28 46.50 14.07 -50.98
C LEU A 28 45.49 13.32 -51.88
N ALA A 29 45.25 13.83 -53.10
CA ALA A 29 44.15 13.44 -54.01
C ALA A 29 44.50 12.32 -55.02
N GLY A 30 43.48 11.66 -55.59
CA GLY A 30 43.70 10.61 -56.61
C GLY A 30 42.47 10.05 -57.34
N ALA A 31 42.04 10.75 -58.41
CA ALA A 31 41.29 10.24 -59.58
C ALA A 31 39.85 9.65 -59.41
N ILE A 32 39.12 9.64 -60.54
CA ILE A 32 37.74 9.16 -60.69
C ILE A 32 37.72 7.99 -61.68
N THR A 33 36.94 6.95 -61.39
CA THR A 33 36.42 6.02 -62.40
C THR A 33 34.93 5.82 -62.16
N ALA A 34 34.09 6.21 -63.12
CA ALA A 34 32.64 6.15 -62.99
C ALA A 34 32.08 4.75 -63.29
N GLY A 35 31.23 4.24 -62.40
CA GLY A 35 30.34 3.12 -62.66
C GLY A 35 28.89 3.59 -62.57
N LEU A 36 28.17 3.55 -63.69
CA LEU A 36 26.76 3.93 -63.73
C LEU A 36 25.90 2.78 -63.17
N LEU A 37 25.32 3.00 -61.99
CA LEU A 37 24.16 2.25 -61.51
C LEU A 37 23.04 3.25 -61.24
N SER A 38 21.88 3.02 -61.88
CA SER A 38 20.71 3.88 -61.79
C SER A 38 20.01 3.72 -60.44
N ALA A 39 20.49 4.43 -59.43
CA ALA A 39 19.73 4.58 -58.19
C ALA A 39 18.41 5.31 -58.50
N ALA A 40 17.28 4.66 -58.21
CA ALA A 40 16.02 5.37 -58.07
C ALA A 40 16.18 6.41 -56.95
N PRO A 41 15.48 7.57 -57.02
CA PRO A 41 15.51 8.52 -55.93
C PRO A 41 14.92 7.86 -54.68
N ALA A 42 15.77 7.62 -53.68
CA ALA A 42 15.28 7.31 -52.35
C ALA A 42 14.39 8.47 -51.90
N SER A 43 13.17 8.16 -51.46
CA SER A 43 12.35 9.13 -50.74
C SER A 43 13.16 9.60 -49.54
N ALA A 44 13.51 10.88 -49.50
CA ALA A 44 14.12 11.45 -48.30
C ALA A 44 13.13 11.24 -47.15
N ASP A 45 13.60 10.66 -46.05
CA ASP A 45 12.80 10.51 -44.84
C ASP A 45 12.22 11.88 -44.45
N PRO A 46 10.94 11.96 -44.04
CA PRO A 46 10.37 13.22 -43.58
C PRO A 46 11.21 13.75 -42.43
N ALA A 47 11.68 15.00 -42.55
CA ALA A 47 12.56 15.61 -41.56
C ALA A 47 11.91 15.49 -40.17
N PRO A 48 12.67 15.08 -39.13
CA PRO A 48 12.11 14.81 -37.81
C PRO A 48 11.40 16.06 -37.29
N ALA A 49 10.15 15.87 -36.86
CA ALA A 49 9.29 16.96 -36.42
C ALA A 49 9.96 17.75 -35.29
N ALA A 50 9.97 19.08 -35.41
CA ALA A 50 10.58 19.94 -34.41
C ALA A 50 9.91 19.75 -33.04
N PRO A 51 10.69 19.68 -31.94
CA PRO A 51 10.14 19.64 -30.60
C PRO A 51 9.42 20.95 -30.28
N ILE A 52 8.30 20.84 -29.59
CA ILE A 52 7.54 21.95 -29.03
C ILE A 52 8.25 22.37 -27.75
N THR A 53 8.86 23.55 -27.76
CA THR A 53 9.53 24.11 -26.59
C THR A 53 8.57 24.24 -25.42
N LEU A 54 8.99 23.75 -24.25
CA LEU A 54 8.23 23.77 -23.00
C LEU A 54 8.67 24.93 -22.11
N VAL A 55 7.79 25.42 -21.24
CA VAL A 55 8.10 26.43 -20.21
C VAL A 55 8.24 25.83 -18.82
N SER A 56 7.35 24.90 -18.44
CA SER A 56 7.38 24.20 -17.17
C SER A 56 7.12 22.70 -17.33
N VAL A 57 7.59 21.92 -16.36
CA VAL A 57 7.27 20.49 -16.19
C VAL A 57 6.82 20.28 -14.75
N THR A 58 5.97 19.30 -14.51
CA THR A 58 5.38 19.06 -13.18
C THR A 58 4.96 17.60 -13.03
N ALA A 59 5.03 17.02 -11.83
CA ALA A 59 4.84 15.58 -11.60
C ALA A 59 3.96 15.31 -10.37
N THR A 60 2.94 14.46 -10.53
CA THR A 60 2.03 14.05 -9.46
C THR A 60 2.64 12.99 -8.52
N ALA A 61 1.94 12.65 -7.43
CA ALA A 61 2.41 11.71 -6.40
C ALA A 61 2.52 10.23 -6.86
N ASP A 62 2.08 9.92 -8.08
CA ASP A 62 2.27 8.65 -8.81
C ASP A 62 3.42 8.74 -9.85
N ASP A 63 4.25 9.80 -9.77
CA ASP A 63 5.30 10.17 -10.73
C ASP A 63 4.81 10.42 -12.18
N GLN A 64 3.50 10.56 -12.42
CA GLN A 64 2.96 10.91 -13.74
C GLN A 64 3.34 12.35 -14.10
N LEU A 65 4.15 12.47 -15.16
CA LEU A 65 4.76 13.71 -15.62
C LEU A 65 3.85 14.45 -16.62
N TYR A 66 3.74 15.77 -16.41
CA TYR A 66 3.06 16.73 -17.28
C TYR A 66 3.98 17.89 -17.65
N ALA A 67 3.68 18.59 -18.74
CA ALA A 67 4.43 19.76 -19.20
C ALA A 67 3.56 20.79 -19.90
N LEU A 68 3.97 22.06 -19.84
CA LEU A 68 3.30 23.20 -20.47
C LEU A 68 4.10 23.70 -21.67
N ALA A 69 3.45 23.86 -22.82
CA ALA A 69 4.06 24.50 -23.99
C ALA A 69 4.43 25.97 -23.70
N ALA A 70 5.56 26.43 -24.23
CA ALA A 70 6.05 27.79 -24.00
C ALA A 70 5.21 28.89 -24.69
N ASP A 71 4.26 28.51 -25.54
CA ASP A 71 3.23 29.39 -26.10
C ASP A 71 1.89 29.36 -25.32
N HIS A 72 1.85 28.61 -24.20
CA HIS A 72 0.68 28.40 -23.34
C HIS A 72 -0.53 27.74 -24.04
N THR A 73 -0.41 27.25 -25.28
CA THR A 73 -1.54 26.68 -26.06
C THR A 73 -1.92 25.25 -25.66
N ALA A 74 -1.05 24.55 -24.93
CA ALA A 74 -1.17 23.11 -24.73
C ALA A 74 -0.53 22.62 -23.42
N VAL A 75 -1.29 21.77 -22.72
CA VAL A 75 -0.82 20.92 -21.61
C VAL A 75 -0.60 19.52 -22.16
N TYR A 76 0.56 18.94 -21.89
CA TYR A 76 0.94 17.59 -22.32
C TYR A 76 1.14 16.66 -21.12
N ARG A 77 0.89 15.36 -21.34
CA ARG A 77 1.20 14.26 -20.41
C ARG A 77 2.20 13.32 -21.09
N TRP A 78 3.25 12.91 -20.38
CA TRP A 78 4.18 11.90 -20.87
C TRP A 78 3.56 10.50 -20.72
N ASN A 79 3.67 9.66 -21.75
CA ASN A 79 2.96 8.38 -21.84
C ASN A 79 3.67 7.20 -21.13
N GLY A 80 4.53 7.46 -20.14
CA GLY A 80 5.21 6.42 -19.34
C GLY A 80 6.33 5.66 -20.07
N LYS A 81 6.54 5.89 -21.37
CA LYS A 81 7.53 5.19 -22.20
C LYS A 81 8.16 6.15 -23.23
N GLY A 82 9.45 5.94 -23.50
CA GLY A 82 10.16 6.61 -24.59
C GLY A 82 10.03 8.13 -24.57
N THR A 83 9.85 8.72 -25.75
CA THR A 83 9.69 10.16 -25.98
C THR A 83 8.24 10.56 -26.27
N ASP A 84 7.26 9.76 -25.84
CA ASP A 84 5.87 9.89 -26.28
C ASP A 84 5.07 10.80 -25.35
N TRP A 85 4.46 11.86 -25.90
CA TRP A 85 3.67 12.83 -25.17
C TRP A 85 2.29 13.06 -25.81
N THR A 86 1.23 13.04 -25.00
CA THR A 86 -0.15 13.27 -25.43
C THR A 86 -0.62 14.66 -25.00
N LYS A 87 -1.25 15.45 -25.89
CA LYS A 87 -1.92 16.70 -25.47
C LYS A 87 -3.16 16.36 -24.65
N VAL A 88 -3.21 16.81 -23.40
CA VAL A 88 -4.32 16.55 -22.45
C VAL A 88 -5.20 17.76 -22.19
N GLY A 89 -4.76 18.98 -22.52
CA GLY A 89 -5.53 20.20 -22.29
C GLY A 89 -4.88 21.46 -22.85
N GLY A 90 -5.30 22.62 -22.35
CA GLY A 90 -4.84 23.95 -22.75
C GLY A 90 -5.85 24.72 -23.64
N PRO A 91 -5.73 26.05 -23.75
CA PRO A 91 -4.62 26.87 -23.26
C PRO A 91 -4.63 27.06 -21.73
N ALA A 92 -3.44 27.15 -21.14
CA ALA A 92 -3.25 27.24 -19.69
C ALA A 92 -2.11 28.22 -19.35
N GLN A 93 -2.31 29.04 -18.31
CA GLN A 93 -1.30 29.96 -17.81
C GLN A 93 -0.25 29.18 -17.00
N ASP A 94 -0.67 28.44 -15.97
CA ASP A 94 0.21 27.67 -15.08
C ASP A 94 -0.37 26.28 -14.79
N LEU A 95 0.46 25.39 -14.23
CA LEU A 95 0.08 24.03 -13.83
C LEU A 95 0.40 23.81 -12.35
N TYR A 96 -0.55 23.22 -11.62
CA TYR A 96 -0.42 22.89 -10.20
C TYR A 96 -0.73 21.40 -10.03
N VAL A 97 0.07 20.69 -9.22
CA VAL A 97 -0.11 19.25 -8.97
C VAL A 97 0.08 18.90 -7.51
N GLY A 98 -0.59 17.83 -7.10
CA GLY A 98 -0.37 17.14 -5.83
C GLY A 98 -1.02 15.76 -5.90
N GLY A 99 -1.30 15.15 -4.75
CA GLY A 99 -2.12 13.93 -4.70
C GLY A 99 -3.61 14.19 -4.98
N ALA A 100 -4.09 15.42 -4.76
CA ALA A 100 -5.43 15.86 -5.19
C ALA A 100 -5.62 15.91 -6.73
N GLY A 101 -4.54 15.74 -7.50
CA GLY A 101 -4.54 15.63 -8.96
C GLY A 101 -3.80 16.76 -9.68
N LEU A 102 -4.08 16.90 -10.98
CA LEU A 102 -3.58 17.99 -11.83
C LEU A 102 -4.63 19.10 -11.95
N PHE A 103 -4.17 20.34 -11.84
CA PHE A 103 -4.96 21.56 -12.00
C PHE A 103 -4.24 22.55 -12.92
N ALA A 104 -5.00 23.41 -13.60
CA ALA A 104 -4.48 24.42 -14.51
C ALA A 104 -5.30 25.71 -14.47
N THR A 105 -4.62 26.85 -14.45
CA THR A 105 -5.23 28.19 -14.57
C THR A 105 -5.51 28.52 -16.03
N SER A 106 -6.72 28.94 -16.36
CA SER A 106 -7.11 29.32 -17.72
C SER A 106 -6.33 30.56 -18.19
N LEU A 107 -5.73 30.48 -19.38
CA LEU A 107 -4.97 31.59 -19.96
C LEU A 107 -5.83 32.87 -20.07
N GLY A 108 -5.36 33.97 -19.50
CA GLY A 108 -6.01 35.29 -19.53
C GLY A 108 -7.18 35.49 -18.56
N SER A 109 -7.94 34.46 -18.19
CA SER A 109 -9.04 34.57 -17.20
C SER A 109 -8.66 34.12 -15.79
N GLY A 110 -7.55 33.37 -15.64
CA GLY A 110 -7.05 32.85 -14.36
C GLY A 110 -7.90 31.74 -13.73
N ALA A 111 -9.08 31.43 -14.28
CA ALA A 111 -10.02 30.46 -13.73
C ALA A 111 -9.38 29.08 -13.52
N LEU A 112 -9.49 28.52 -12.31
CA LEU A 112 -8.89 27.24 -11.98
C LEU A 112 -9.74 26.06 -12.46
N ASN A 113 -9.10 25.12 -13.18
CA ASN A 113 -9.71 23.90 -13.69
C ASN A 113 -8.99 22.67 -13.14
N LYS A 114 -9.74 21.63 -12.79
CA LYS A 114 -9.22 20.30 -12.45
C LYS A 114 -9.24 19.39 -13.66
N TYR A 115 -8.20 18.59 -13.83
CA TYR A 115 -8.15 17.51 -14.81
C TYR A 115 -8.92 16.27 -14.33
N ASN A 116 -9.69 15.66 -15.23
CA ASN A 116 -10.53 14.49 -14.93
C ASN A 116 -9.93 13.15 -15.39
N GLY A 117 -8.75 13.17 -16.01
CA GLY A 117 -7.97 11.96 -16.38
C GLY A 117 -8.03 11.60 -17.88
N GLN A 118 -9.04 12.06 -18.61
CA GLN A 118 -9.16 11.87 -20.06
C GLN A 118 -8.69 13.12 -20.84
N PRO A 119 -7.98 12.98 -21.98
CA PRO A 119 -7.56 14.14 -22.78
C PRO A 119 -8.73 15.05 -23.18
N GLY A 120 -8.63 16.35 -22.86
CA GLY A 120 -9.67 17.34 -23.09
C GLY A 120 -10.73 17.44 -21.99
N ASP A 121 -10.81 16.50 -21.05
CA ASP A 121 -11.79 16.53 -19.95
C ASP A 121 -11.23 17.31 -18.73
N TRP A 122 -11.74 18.53 -18.58
CA TRP A 122 -11.41 19.46 -17.50
C TRP A 122 -12.68 20.09 -16.94
N SER A 123 -12.78 20.16 -15.62
CA SER A 123 -13.88 20.84 -14.92
C SER A 123 -13.38 22.12 -14.25
N GLN A 124 -14.02 23.25 -14.53
CA GLN A 124 -13.74 24.49 -13.78
C GLN A 124 -14.22 24.32 -12.33
N ILE A 125 -13.32 24.54 -11.37
CA ILE A 125 -13.57 24.41 -9.93
C ILE A 125 -13.39 25.73 -9.17
N GLY A 126 -12.81 26.76 -9.79
CA GLY A 126 -12.57 28.05 -9.14
C GLY A 126 -12.61 29.25 -10.07
N GLY A 127 -12.57 30.44 -9.47
CA GLY A 127 -12.21 31.68 -10.17
C GLY A 127 -10.69 31.80 -10.34
N ALA A 128 -10.22 33.02 -10.61
CA ALA A 128 -8.81 33.33 -10.46
C ALA A 128 -8.39 33.34 -8.99
N GLY A 129 -7.12 33.03 -8.73
CA GLY A 129 -6.42 33.24 -7.47
C GLY A 129 -5.18 34.11 -7.70
N ALA A 130 -4.55 34.58 -6.63
CA ALA A 130 -3.22 35.17 -6.67
C ALA A 130 -2.11 34.12 -6.47
N ASP A 131 -2.47 32.94 -5.95
CA ASP A 131 -1.61 31.75 -5.83
C ASP A 131 -2.48 30.49 -5.56
N PHE A 132 -1.96 29.30 -5.85
CA PHE A 132 -2.60 28.00 -5.57
C PHE A 132 -1.58 26.95 -5.13
N ALA A 133 -1.93 26.15 -4.13
CA ALA A 133 -1.04 25.14 -3.56
C ALA A 133 -1.77 23.81 -3.30
N VAL A 134 -1.09 22.67 -3.43
CA VAL A 134 -1.72 21.33 -3.42
C VAL A 134 -0.96 20.38 -2.49
N THR A 135 -1.66 19.60 -1.67
CA THR A 135 -1.07 18.56 -0.81
C THR A 135 -1.33 17.16 -1.41
N GLY A 136 -1.23 16.09 -0.60
CA GLY A 136 -1.57 14.72 -1.03
C GLY A 136 -3.06 14.49 -1.31
N ASP A 137 -3.91 15.43 -0.94
CA ASP A 137 -5.33 15.23 -0.65
C ASP A 137 -6.17 16.50 -0.81
N HIS A 138 -5.65 17.66 -0.37
CA HIS A 138 -6.32 18.96 -0.44
C HIS A 138 -5.74 19.87 -1.53
N LEU A 139 -6.55 20.87 -1.90
CA LEU A 139 -6.21 21.98 -2.79
C LEU A 139 -6.54 23.30 -2.08
N TYR A 140 -5.60 24.24 -2.14
CA TYR A 140 -5.68 25.54 -1.50
C TYR A 140 -5.49 26.67 -2.51
N GLY A 141 -6.08 27.83 -2.23
CA GLY A 141 -6.01 29.00 -3.09
C GLY A 141 -5.99 30.30 -2.30
N LEU A 142 -5.09 31.19 -2.66
CA LEU A 142 -5.06 32.57 -2.20
C LEU A 142 -5.90 33.41 -3.17
N ASN A 143 -6.85 34.19 -2.65
CA ASN A 143 -7.72 35.00 -3.50
C ASN A 143 -6.97 36.14 -4.24
N PRO A 144 -7.50 36.70 -5.35
CA PRO A 144 -6.77 37.64 -6.20
C PRO A 144 -6.29 38.95 -5.54
N ASP A 145 -6.90 39.37 -4.44
CA ASP A 145 -6.50 40.54 -3.65
C ASP A 145 -5.59 40.20 -2.47
N ARG A 146 -5.14 38.94 -2.38
CA ARG A 146 -4.25 38.38 -1.35
C ARG A 146 -4.78 38.50 0.09
N SER A 147 -6.09 38.70 0.28
CA SER A 147 -6.71 38.95 1.60
C SER A 147 -7.13 37.70 2.39
N ALA A 148 -7.28 36.54 1.76
CA ALA A 148 -7.67 35.30 2.43
C ALA A 148 -7.26 34.02 1.69
N VAL A 149 -6.88 33.00 2.48
CA VAL A 149 -6.60 31.63 2.02
C VAL A 149 -7.87 30.78 2.11
N TYR A 150 -8.12 29.97 1.09
CA TYR A 150 -9.26 29.07 0.96
C TYR A 150 -8.82 27.63 0.69
N GLU A 151 -9.66 26.68 1.07
CA GLU A 151 -9.54 25.24 0.83
C GLU A 151 -10.71 24.78 -0.05
N TRP A 152 -10.45 23.98 -1.08
CA TRP A 152 -11.48 23.43 -1.97
C TRP A 152 -12.15 22.21 -1.35
N ASN A 153 -13.48 22.17 -1.33
CA ASN A 153 -14.28 21.12 -0.68
C ASN A 153 -14.36 19.81 -1.51
N GLY A 154 -13.34 19.52 -2.35
CA GLY A 154 -13.22 18.30 -3.16
C GLY A 154 -14.25 18.11 -4.29
N THR A 155 -15.29 18.96 -4.37
CA THR A 155 -16.35 18.85 -5.38
C THR A 155 -16.86 20.22 -5.82
N GLY A 156 -17.26 20.32 -7.10
CA GLY A 156 -17.86 21.53 -7.67
C GLY A 156 -16.99 22.78 -7.53
N THR A 157 -17.62 23.92 -7.27
CA THR A 157 -16.99 25.23 -7.10
C THR A 157 -17.03 25.72 -5.66
N ASP A 158 -17.16 24.82 -4.68
CA ASP A 158 -17.35 25.18 -3.27
C ASP A 158 -16.00 25.23 -2.54
N TRP A 159 -15.71 26.38 -1.92
CA TRP A 159 -14.46 26.65 -1.20
C TRP A 159 -14.76 27.17 0.20
N THR A 160 -14.03 26.67 1.19
CA THR A 160 -14.09 27.09 2.59
C THR A 160 -12.96 28.05 2.90
N ARG A 161 -13.23 29.20 3.54
CA ARG A 161 -12.15 30.11 3.96
C ARG A 161 -11.41 29.51 5.16
N ILE A 162 -10.09 29.43 5.09
CA ILE A 162 -9.24 28.83 6.13
C ILE A 162 -8.15 29.75 6.69
N GLY A 163 -7.86 30.90 6.07
CA GLY A 163 -6.78 31.78 6.52
C GLY A 163 -6.97 33.26 6.18
N GLY A 164 -6.17 34.11 6.83
CA GLY A 164 -6.09 35.55 6.58
C GLY A 164 -5.23 35.91 5.35
N PRO A 165 -4.76 37.18 5.27
CA PRO A 165 -3.89 37.62 4.19
C PRO A 165 -2.55 36.88 4.16
N ALA A 166 -2.08 36.58 2.96
CA ALA A 166 -0.78 35.94 2.69
C ALA A 166 -0.16 36.57 1.42
N GLN A 167 1.15 36.48 1.25
CA GLN A 167 1.81 36.75 -0.02
C GLN A 167 1.78 35.49 -0.89
N ASP A 168 2.32 34.40 -0.39
CA ASP A 168 2.58 33.17 -1.16
C ASP A 168 2.17 31.93 -0.33
N LEU A 169 1.87 30.81 -1.01
CA LEU A 169 1.41 29.55 -0.41
C LEU A 169 2.32 28.37 -0.78
N GLU A 170 2.88 27.70 0.22
CA GLU A 170 3.77 26.57 0.03
C GLU A 170 3.10 25.27 0.53
N ALA A 171 3.06 24.21 -0.27
CA ALA A 171 2.41 22.95 0.11
C ALA A 171 3.18 21.70 -0.30
N GLY A 172 2.98 20.63 0.47
CA GLY A 172 3.51 19.30 0.23
C GLY A 172 2.96 18.31 1.26
N GLY A 173 3.62 17.16 1.46
CA GLY A 173 3.17 16.17 2.44
C GLY A 173 3.31 16.63 3.90
N ALA A 174 4.24 17.57 4.19
CA ALA A 174 4.33 18.21 5.51
C ALA A 174 3.14 19.17 5.84
N GLY A 175 2.24 19.39 4.87
CA GLY A 175 1.03 20.21 4.98
C GLY A 175 1.11 21.51 4.18
N LEU A 176 0.17 22.42 4.49
CA LEU A 176 0.10 23.77 3.95
C LEU A 176 0.83 24.77 4.84
N PHE A 177 1.55 25.68 4.20
CA PHE A 177 2.22 26.84 4.75
C PHE A 177 1.77 28.10 3.98
N ALA A 178 2.01 29.26 4.59
CA ALA A 178 1.76 30.55 3.97
C ALA A 178 2.73 31.61 4.49
N THR A 179 3.34 32.37 3.58
CA THR A 179 4.14 33.55 3.92
C THR A 179 3.21 34.77 4.11
N SER A 180 3.32 35.49 5.22
CA SER A 180 2.46 36.64 5.55
C SER A 180 2.89 37.95 4.84
N PRO A 181 2.04 38.99 4.81
CA PRO A 181 2.42 40.31 4.27
C PRO A 181 3.56 41.04 5.02
N ASP A 182 3.87 40.66 6.26
CA ASP A 182 5.05 41.12 7.00
C ASP A 182 6.26 40.16 6.91
N GLY A 183 6.17 39.12 6.07
CA GLY A 183 7.27 38.20 5.78
C GLY A 183 7.51 37.16 6.87
N LYS A 184 6.49 36.73 7.61
CA LYS A 184 6.55 35.59 8.53
C LYS A 184 6.02 34.34 7.84
N LEU A 185 6.63 33.19 8.11
CA LEU A 185 6.09 31.92 7.63
C LEU A 185 5.16 31.30 8.68
N HIS A 186 3.97 30.90 8.25
CA HIS A 186 2.97 30.26 9.09
C HIS A 186 2.61 28.87 8.56
N LYS A 187 2.37 27.90 9.47
CA LYS A 187 1.85 26.57 9.16
C LYS A 187 0.34 26.50 9.44
N TYR A 188 -0.43 25.90 8.54
CA TYR A 188 -1.83 25.55 8.79
C TYR A 188 -1.95 24.37 9.76
N ASN A 189 -2.83 24.50 10.76
CA ASN A 189 -3.04 23.50 11.79
C ASN A 189 -4.23 22.55 11.51
N GLY A 190 -4.83 22.62 10.30
CA GLY A 190 -5.89 21.70 9.87
C GLY A 190 -7.30 22.04 10.36
N GLN A 191 -7.53 23.27 10.85
CA GLN A 191 -8.86 23.81 11.15
C GLN A 191 -8.95 25.28 10.70
N PRO A 192 -10.10 25.78 10.21
CA PRO A 192 -10.24 27.15 9.71
C PRO A 192 -9.74 28.23 10.67
N ASP A 193 -9.00 29.20 10.13
CA ASP A 193 -8.31 30.29 10.84
C ASP A 193 -7.29 29.85 11.91
N THR A 194 -6.92 28.56 12.00
CA THR A 194 -5.88 28.08 12.92
C THR A 194 -4.52 27.94 12.24
N TRP A 195 -3.61 28.87 12.55
CA TRP A 195 -2.26 28.95 11.99
C TRP A 195 -1.22 29.13 13.09
N SER A 196 -0.06 28.49 12.93
CA SER A 196 1.10 28.62 13.83
C SER A 196 2.18 29.44 13.15
N GLU A 197 2.72 30.48 13.81
CA GLU A 197 3.95 31.14 13.34
C GLU A 197 5.14 30.18 13.51
N ILE A 198 5.89 29.95 12.43
CA ILE A 198 7.00 28.98 12.39
C ILE A 198 8.32 29.54 11.85
N GLY A 199 8.35 30.75 11.29
CA GLY A 199 9.59 31.33 10.75
C GLY A 199 9.48 32.80 10.37
N GLY A 200 10.62 33.40 10.04
CA GLY A 200 10.70 34.67 9.32
C GLY A 200 10.85 34.44 7.80
N ALA A 201 11.16 35.50 7.07
CA ALA A 201 11.23 35.47 5.62
C ALA A 201 12.35 34.55 5.09
N GLY A 202 12.06 33.86 3.99
CA GLY A 202 13.04 33.18 3.15
C GLY A 202 13.24 33.90 1.81
N ALA A 203 14.21 33.44 1.03
CA ALA A 203 14.32 33.72 -0.41
C ALA A 203 13.69 32.63 -1.28
N ASP A 204 13.34 31.48 -0.66
CA ASP A 204 12.65 30.34 -1.24
C ASP A 204 12.22 29.37 -0.11
N PHE A 205 11.17 28.58 -0.31
CA PHE A 205 10.66 27.57 0.62
C PHE A 205 10.19 26.32 -0.13
N ALA A 206 10.58 25.14 0.34
CA ALA A 206 10.31 23.88 -0.36
C ALA A 206 9.84 22.78 0.60
N VAL A 207 8.78 22.08 0.23
CA VAL A 207 8.06 21.12 1.09
C VAL A 207 8.19 19.69 0.52
N THR A 208 8.68 18.74 1.32
CA THR A 208 8.71 17.32 0.93
C THR A 208 7.45 16.60 1.40
N SER A 209 7.45 15.26 1.29
CA SER A 209 6.50 14.34 1.94
C SER A 209 6.28 14.59 3.44
N ASP A 210 7.25 15.19 4.13
CA ASP A 210 7.44 15.04 5.57
C ASP A 210 8.19 16.20 6.25
N HIS A 211 8.90 17.04 5.50
CA HIS A 211 9.65 18.20 6.02
C HIS A 211 9.38 19.48 5.24
N LEU A 212 9.69 20.61 5.87
CA LEU A 212 9.76 21.94 5.28
C LEU A 212 11.22 22.42 5.32
N TYR A 213 11.67 22.98 4.20
CA TYR A 213 12.98 23.61 4.07
C TYR A 213 12.85 25.05 3.60
N GLY A 214 13.81 25.88 3.98
CA GLY A 214 13.83 27.31 3.64
C GLY A 214 15.23 27.78 3.31
N LEU A 215 15.34 28.55 2.23
CA LEU A 215 16.54 29.29 1.87
C LEU A 215 16.46 30.67 2.52
N ASN A 216 17.51 31.10 3.21
CA ASN A 216 17.51 32.41 3.85
C ASN A 216 17.51 33.58 2.85
N PRO A 217 17.08 34.80 3.24
CA PRO A 217 16.89 35.93 2.31
C PRO A 217 18.12 36.38 1.51
N ASP A 218 19.34 36.08 1.97
CA ASP A 218 20.58 36.38 1.26
C ASP A 218 21.12 35.20 0.42
N ARG A 219 20.36 34.10 0.34
CA ARG A 219 20.64 32.87 -0.42
C ARG A 219 21.94 32.15 -0.01
N THR A 220 22.48 32.43 1.19
CA THR A 220 23.73 31.83 1.68
C THR A 220 23.57 30.46 2.35
N ALA A 221 22.40 30.10 2.86
CA ALA A 221 22.20 28.89 3.64
C ALA A 221 20.78 28.31 3.55
N VAL A 222 20.70 26.99 3.40
CA VAL A 222 19.47 26.19 3.44
C VAL A 222 19.25 25.67 4.85
N TYR A 223 18.02 25.76 5.34
CA TYR A 223 17.58 25.33 6.67
C TYR A 223 16.44 24.32 6.57
N GLU A 224 16.34 23.43 7.56
CA GLU A 224 15.26 22.47 7.77
C GLU A 224 14.47 22.87 9.03
N TRP A 225 13.14 22.92 8.95
CA TRP A 225 12.29 23.26 10.09
C TRP A 225 12.15 22.06 11.04
N ASN A 226 12.37 22.27 12.34
CA ASN A 226 12.40 21.18 13.33
C ASN A 226 11.00 20.68 13.77
N GLY A 227 9.94 20.98 13.00
CA GLY A 227 8.56 20.53 13.25
C GLY A 227 7.84 21.21 14.42
N LYS A 228 8.45 22.20 15.09
CA LYS A 228 7.89 22.88 16.26
C LYS A 228 8.38 24.32 16.38
N GLY A 229 7.45 25.24 16.65
CA GLY A 229 7.76 26.65 16.90
C GLY A 229 8.59 27.28 15.77
N THR A 230 9.45 28.22 16.13
CA THR A 230 10.33 28.94 15.20
C THR A 230 11.75 28.35 15.11
N ASP A 231 11.91 27.06 15.41
CA ASP A 231 13.23 26.41 15.48
C ASP A 231 13.63 25.79 14.14
N TRP A 232 14.75 26.27 13.57
CA TRP A 232 15.30 25.81 12.28
C TRP A 232 16.76 25.38 12.43
N THR A 233 17.15 24.33 11.72
CA THR A 233 18.52 23.78 11.70
C THR A 233 19.16 24.02 10.34
N LYS A 234 20.39 24.54 10.27
CA LYS A 234 21.10 24.67 8.98
C LYS A 234 21.42 23.28 8.43
N VAL A 235 21.13 23.07 7.14
CA VAL A 235 21.39 21.81 6.44
C VAL A 235 22.24 21.93 5.18
N GLY A 236 22.47 23.15 4.65
CA GLY A 236 23.32 23.32 3.47
C GLY A 236 23.47 24.77 3.01
N GLY A 237 23.74 24.93 1.71
CA GLY A 237 23.91 26.21 1.03
C GLY A 237 25.37 26.63 0.82
N PRO A 238 25.64 27.64 -0.04
CA PRO A 238 24.65 28.49 -0.70
C PRO A 238 23.87 27.78 -1.80
N ALA A 239 22.67 28.28 -2.09
CA ALA A 239 21.78 27.78 -3.14
C ALA A 239 21.08 28.97 -3.81
N GLN A 240 20.67 28.83 -5.06
CA GLN A 240 19.74 29.76 -5.69
C GLN A 240 18.31 29.35 -5.36
N ASP A 241 17.87 28.18 -5.82
CA ASP A 241 16.46 27.77 -5.75
C ASP A 241 16.36 26.32 -5.28
N LEU A 242 15.30 26.00 -4.55
CA LEU A 242 15.01 24.72 -3.92
C LEU A 242 13.92 23.98 -4.70
N HIS A 243 14.05 22.66 -4.77
CA HIS A 243 13.09 21.79 -5.46
C HIS A 243 12.79 20.60 -4.55
N ALA A 244 11.52 20.38 -4.20
CA ALA A 244 11.13 19.35 -3.23
C ALA A 244 9.90 18.56 -3.68
N GLY A 245 9.83 17.32 -3.18
CA GLY A 245 8.75 16.36 -3.40
C GLY A 245 8.96 15.11 -2.55
N GLY A 246 8.37 13.98 -2.92
CA GLY A 246 8.59 12.70 -2.22
C GLY A 246 10.00 12.14 -2.44
N ALA A 247 10.60 12.40 -3.62
CA ALA A 247 11.97 11.96 -3.93
C ALA A 247 13.07 12.70 -3.11
N GLY A 248 12.68 13.67 -2.28
CA GLY A 248 13.54 14.41 -1.36
C GLY A 248 13.67 15.90 -1.69
N LEU A 249 14.69 16.53 -1.10
CA LEU A 249 15.08 17.91 -1.37
C LEU A 249 16.27 17.96 -2.33
N PHE A 250 16.18 18.87 -3.29
CA PHE A 250 17.22 19.22 -4.24
C PHE A 250 17.41 20.75 -4.23
N ALA A 251 18.59 21.22 -4.64
CA ALA A 251 18.90 22.63 -4.72
C ALA A 251 19.77 22.93 -5.94
N THR A 252 19.47 24.03 -6.63
CA THR A 252 20.36 24.62 -7.64
C THR A 252 21.40 25.48 -6.92
N SER A 253 22.68 25.34 -7.23
CA SER A 253 23.77 26.16 -6.65
C SER A 253 23.96 27.49 -7.40
N PRO A 254 24.74 28.44 -6.84
CA PRO A 254 25.14 29.67 -7.54
C PRO A 254 26.07 29.48 -8.74
N ASP A 255 26.56 28.26 -9.01
CA ASP A 255 27.40 27.90 -10.17
C ASP A 255 26.68 26.94 -11.15
N ASP A 256 25.34 27.03 -11.20
CA ASP A 256 24.46 26.26 -12.10
C ASP A 256 24.61 24.73 -11.97
N LYS A 257 24.81 24.23 -10.74
CA LYS A 257 24.83 22.80 -10.42
C LYS A 257 23.57 22.38 -9.69
N LEU A 258 23.11 21.16 -9.95
CA LEU A 258 22.00 20.56 -9.23
C LEU A 258 22.52 19.57 -8.19
N HIS A 259 22.15 19.79 -6.93
CA HIS A 259 22.54 18.95 -5.82
C HIS A 259 21.30 18.30 -5.17
N LYS A 260 21.46 17.06 -4.71
CA LYS A 260 20.50 16.37 -3.85
C LYS A 260 20.95 16.47 -2.39
N TYR A 261 20.02 16.71 -1.48
CA TYR A 261 20.27 16.61 -0.04
C TYR A 261 20.31 15.15 0.42
N ASP A 262 21.33 14.78 1.21
CA ASP A 262 21.52 13.40 1.69
C ASP A 262 21.08 13.21 3.15
N ARG A 263 20.14 14.06 3.61
CA ARG A 263 19.44 13.97 4.91
C ARG A 263 20.37 13.98 6.12
N ARG A 264 21.53 14.65 5.99
CA ARG A 264 22.46 15.01 7.08
C ARG A 264 23.01 16.41 6.81
N ALA A 265 23.16 17.22 7.85
CA ALA A 265 23.58 18.61 7.73
C ALA A 265 24.91 18.75 6.95
N ASP A 266 24.92 19.69 6.00
CA ASP A 266 26.02 19.99 5.07
C ASP A 266 26.49 18.82 4.18
N THR A 267 25.71 17.73 4.04
CA THR A 267 25.98 16.66 3.05
C THR A 267 25.03 16.72 1.85
N TRP A 268 25.58 17.03 0.68
CA TRP A 268 24.87 17.17 -0.59
C TRP A 268 25.66 16.54 -1.73
N THR A 269 25.00 15.74 -2.57
CA THR A 269 25.60 15.09 -3.74
C THR A 269 25.29 15.90 -5.00
N GLU A 270 26.30 16.27 -5.80
CA GLU A 270 26.08 16.80 -7.16
C GLU A 270 25.50 15.70 -8.07
N ILE A 271 24.37 15.98 -8.71
CA ILE A 271 23.65 15.04 -9.59
C ILE A 271 23.47 15.56 -11.03
N GLY A 272 23.94 16.78 -11.33
CA GLY A 272 23.86 17.34 -12.68
C GLY A 272 24.14 18.84 -12.73
N ASN A 273 23.86 19.43 -13.89
CA ASN A 273 23.81 20.89 -14.05
C ASN A 273 22.36 21.39 -13.87
N ALA A 274 22.18 22.70 -13.72
CA ALA A 274 20.88 23.34 -13.71
C ALA A 274 20.11 23.12 -15.02
N GLY A 275 18.78 23.00 -14.90
CA GLY A 275 17.83 22.98 -16.00
C GLY A 275 16.98 24.25 -16.01
N LYS A 276 16.09 24.38 -17.00
CA LYS A 276 15.13 25.50 -17.09
C LYS A 276 14.05 25.42 -16.01
N ALA A 277 13.70 24.21 -15.58
CA ALA A 277 12.77 23.90 -14.50
C ALA A 277 13.03 22.46 -14.02
N PHE A 278 12.64 22.14 -12.79
CA PHE A 278 12.62 20.77 -12.27
C PHE A 278 11.25 20.42 -11.72
N ALA A 279 10.92 19.13 -11.71
CA ALA A 279 9.77 18.58 -11.03
C ALA A 279 10.21 17.38 -10.19
N VAL A 280 9.86 17.40 -8.90
CA VAL A 280 10.17 16.33 -7.96
C VAL A 280 8.88 15.58 -7.67
N GLY A 281 8.77 14.36 -8.20
CA GLY A 281 7.65 13.48 -7.92
C GLY A 281 7.80 12.73 -6.60
N SER A 282 7.12 11.60 -6.50
CA SER A 282 7.13 10.73 -5.31
C SER A 282 8.41 9.91 -5.20
N THR A 283 8.92 9.37 -6.31
CA THR A 283 10.19 8.62 -6.33
C THR A 283 11.21 9.15 -7.33
N ARG A 284 10.82 10.08 -8.21
CA ARG A 284 11.64 10.55 -9.34
C ARG A 284 11.88 12.05 -9.33
N LEU A 285 13.00 12.42 -9.94
CA LEU A 285 13.34 13.80 -10.30
C LEU A 285 13.32 13.91 -11.83
N TYR A 286 12.63 14.93 -12.33
CA TYR A 286 12.57 15.29 -13.74
C TYR A 286 13.13 16.71 -13.94
N GLY A 287 13.88 16.92 -15.01
CA GLY A 287 14.54 18.20 -15.33
C GLY A 287 14.29 18.61 -16.78
N LEU A 288 13.79 19.82 -16.97
CA LEU A 288 13.64 20.45 -18.28
C LEU A 288 15.01 21.01 -18.72
N ALA A 289 15.47 20.66 -19.92
CA ALA A 289 16.70 21.21 -20.49
C ALA A 289 16.65 22.75 -20.57
N SER A 290 17.81 23.41 -20.51
CA SER A 290 17.91 24.88 -20.50
C SER A 290 17.30 25.55 -21.73
N ASP A 291 17.24 24.85 -22.87
CA ASP A 291 16.58 25.30 -24.10
C ASP A 291 15.05 25.07 -24.12
N GLY A 292 14.52 24.27 -23.19
CA GLY A 292 13.12 23.86 -23.12
C GLY A 292 12.69 22.77 -24.11
N ASN A 293 13.59 22.18 -24.89
CA ASN A 293 13.24 21.27 -25.99
C ASN A 293 13.31 19.78 -25.62
N SER A 294 13.66 19.46 -24.38
CA SER A 294 13.67 18.08 -23.87
C SER A 294 13.54 18.02 -22.35
N VAL A 295 12.76 17.05 -21.85
CA VAL A 295 12.71 16.68 -20.43
C VAL A 295 13.58 15.45 -20.21
N HIS A 296 14.24 15.40 -19.06
CA HIS A 296 15.09 14.29 -18.64
C HIS A 296 14.62 13.75 -17.29
N ARG A 297 14.80 12.45 -17.04
CA ARG A 297 14.57 11.80 -15.75
C ARG A 297 15.92 11.38 -15.16
N TRP A 298 16.18 11.76 -13.92
CA TRP A 298 17.37 11.31 -13.17
C TRP A 298 17.27 9.79 -12.87
N SER A 299 18.40 9.10 -12.85
CA SER A 299 18.46 7.65 -12.60
C SER A 299 18.19 7.24 -11.15
N GLY A 300 18.32 8.18 -10.20
CA GLY A 300 18.38 7.91 -8.76
C GLY A 300 19.80 7.71 -8.21
N GLN A 301 20.83 7.67 -9.05
CA GLN A 301 22.24 7.54 -8.64
C GLN A 301 23.21 8.37 -9.51
N GLY A 302 24.20 9.00 -8.87
CA GLY A 302 25.22 9.78 -9.56
C GLY A 302 24.64 10.91 -10.41
N ALA A 303 25.26 11.17 -11.56
CA ALA A 303 24.84 12.22 -12.51
C ALA A 303 24.22 11.65 -13.80
N ASP A 304 23.59 10.47 -13.73
CA ASP A 304 23.01 9.79 -14.90
C ASP A 304 21.56 10.23 -15.15
N TRP A 305 21.26 10.64 -16.38
CA TRP A 305 19.94 11.12 -16.80
C TRP A 305 19.47 10.43 -18.09
N THR A 306 18.19 10.04 -18.13
CA THR A 306 17.52 9.48 -19.31
C THR A 306 16.67 10.56 -19.98
N ALA A 307 16.84 10.78 -21.29
CA ALA A 307 15.99 11.71 -22.03
C ALA A 307 14.58 11.13 -22.25
N LEU A 308 13.56 11.95 -21.98
CA LEU A 308 12.13 11.69 -22.25
C LEU A 308 11.62 12.51 -23.45
N GLY A 309 12.52 13.22 -24.15
CA GLY A 309 12.19 14.09 -25.27
C GLY A 309 11.25 15.24 -24.87
N ALA A 310 10.51 15.74 -25.86
CA ALA A 310 9.43 16.70 -25.69
C ALA A 310 8.34 16.39 -26.73
N PRO A 311 7.10 16.90 -26.59
CA PRO A 311 6.09 16.77 -27.62
C PRO A 311 6.58 17.35 -28.95
N SER A 312 6.21 16.75 -30.08
CA SER A 312 6.54 17.27 -31.42
C SER A 312 5.29 17.72 -32.18
N ALA A 313 5.42 18.73 -33.03
CA ALA A 313 4.32 19.15 -33.90
C ALA A 313 4.04 18.08 -34.98
N PRO A 314 2.77 17.83 -35.38
CA PRO A 314 2.48 16.97 -36.52
C PRO A 314 3.18 17.50 -37.79
N GLY A 315 3.86 16.61 -38.53
CA GLY A 315 4.52 16.97 -39.78
C GLY A 315 3.52 17.57 -40.79
N ALA A 316 3.87 18.70 -41.40
CA ALA A 316 2.99 19.36 -42.35
C ALA A 316 2.68 18.46 -43.56
N PRO A 317 1.40 18.32 -43.98
CA PRO A 317 1.06 17.51 -45.14
C PRO A 317 1.78 18.01 -46.41
N VAL A 318 2.46 17.10 -47.11
CA VAL A 318 3.05 17.38 -48.41
C VAL A 318 1.92 17.62 -49.42
N PRO A 319 1.96 18.70 -50.24
CA PRO A 319 0.94 18.94 -51.26
C PRO A 319 0.85 17.76 -52.25
N GLN A 320 -0.29 17.09 -52.25
CA GLN A 320 -0.54 15.92 -53.09
C GLN A 320 -0.69 16.35 -54.56
N ALA A 321 0.11 15.76 -55.45
CA ALA A 321 0.01 15.99 -56.89
C ALA A 321 -1.29 15.39 -57.44
N ALA A 322 -1.88 16.05 -58.44
CA ALA A 322 -3.24 15.75 -58.92
C ALA A 322 -3.34 14.45 -59.76
N ASP A 323 -4.49 13.79 -59.64
CA ASP A 323 -4.86 12.58 -60.41
C ASP A 323 -4.95 12.82 -61.93
N PRO A 324 -4.50 11.85 -62.74
CA PRO A 324 -5.05 11.57 -64.06
C PRO A 324 -6.16 10.50 -63.98
N SER A 325 -7.32 10.77 -64.59
CA SER A 325 -8.46 9.84 -64.74
C SER A 325 -8.48 9.22 -66.17
N PRO A 326 -9.38 8.28 -66.54
CA PRO A 326 -9.07 6.84 -66.56
C PRO A 326 -9.32 6.14 -67.92
N GLU A 327 -9.52 4.80 -67.89
CA GLU A 327 -9.89 3.85 -68.98
C GLU A 327 -8.77 3.18 -69.82
N PRO A 328 -8.99 2.00 -70.46
CA PRO A 328 -10.14 1.06 -70.38
C PRO A 328 -9.76 -0.41 -70.03
N GLN A 329 -10.75 -1.31 -70.09
CA GLN A 329 -10.74 -2.72 -69.65
C GLN A 329 -10.11 -3.73 -70.65
N SER A 330 -9.69 -4.91 -70.15
CA SER A 330 -9.70 -6.19 -70.90
C SER A 330 -9.84 -7.41 -69.95
N ALA A 331 -10.22 -8.58 -70.48
CA ALA A 331 -10.79 -9.71 -69.71
C ALA A 331 -9.98 -11.05 -69.85
N PRO A 332 -10.29 -12.13 -69.10
CA PRO A 332 -9.34 -13.21 -68.78
C PRO A 332 -9.44 -14.51 -69.63
N PRO A 333 -8.48 -15.42 -69.46
CA PRO A 333 -8.75 -16.83 -69.10
C PRO A 333 -7.93 -17.27 -67.85
N GLY A 334 -8.10 -18.45 -67.23
CA GLY A 334 -9.00 -19.59 -67.46
C GLY A 334 -8.83 -20.63 -66.33
N MET A 335 -9.64 -21.71 -66.29
CA MET A 335 -9.66 -22.69 -65.19
C MET A 335 -8.78 -23.94 -65.41
N GLY A 336 -8.32 -24.54 -64.29
CA GLY A 336 -7.87 -25.94 -64.18
C GLY A 336 -6.39 -26.12 -63.80
N SER A 337 -5.96 -27.20 -63.13
CA SER A 337 -6.71 -28.24 -62.40
C SER A 337 -5.74 -29.15 -61.60
N GLU A 338 -6.29 -30.02 -60.75
CA GLU A 338 -5.62 -31.17 -60.09
C GLU A 338 -4.62 -30.88 -58.96
N ALA A 339 -4.31 -31.92 -58.18
CA ALA A 339 -3.51 -31.93 -56.97
C ALA A 339 -2.94 -33.33 -56.73
N GLN A 340 -1.80 -33.44 -56.01
CA GLN A 340 -1.57 -34.44 -54.95
C GLN A 340 -0.16 -34.32 -54.33
N ASP A 341 -0.09 -34.71 -53.06
CA ASP A 341 1.00 -35.35 -52.29
C ASP A 341 2.45 -34.79 -52.33
N GLY A 342 3.05 -34.71 -51.14
CA GLY A 342 4.43 -34.28 -50.95
C GLY A 342 4.79 -34.00 -49.49
N ALA A 343 4.59 -34.96 -48.60
CA ALA A 343 4.99 -34.84 -47.19
C ALA A 343 6.42 -35.37 -46.98
N GLU A 344 7.32 -34.51 -46.49
CA GLU A 344 8.58 -34.94 -45.86
C GLU A 344 9.00 -33.92 -44.81
N ALA A 345 9.65 -34.38 -43.73
CA ALA A 345 10.00 -33.55 -42.57
C ALA A 345 11.52 -33.43 -42.43
N GLU A 346 12.03 -32.20 -42.30
CA GLU A 346 13.42 -31.96 -41.92
C GLU A 346 13.56 -31.72 -40.41
N SER A 347 14.75 -31.99 -39.88
CA SER A 347 14.93 -32.45 -38.50
C SER A 347 15.50 -31.40 -37.54
N VAL A 348 15.10 -31.53 -36.27
CA VAL A 348 15.66 -30.79 -35.13
C VAL A 348 17.08 -31.30 -34.82
N PRO A 349 18.09 -30.41 -34.63
CA PRO A 349 19.39 -30.80 -34.10
C PRO A 349 19.30 -31.09 -32.58
N GLU A 350 19.86 -32.20 -32.14
CA GLU A 350 19.70 -32.72 -30.78
C GLU A 350 20.60 -32.05 -29.72
N ALA A 351 20.22 -32.22 -28.45
CA ALA A 351 20.68 -31.52 -27.26
C ALA A 351 22.20 -31.46 -26.99
N GLY A 352 22.64 -30.31 -26.47
CA GLY A 352 23.80 -30.18 -25.58
C GLY A 352 23.34 -29.92 -24.15
N SER A 353 23.74 -30.77 -23.19
CA SER A 353 23.15 -30.79 -21.84
C SER A 353 23.54 -29.58 -20.96
N PRO A 354 22.59 -28.83 -20.37
CA PRO A 354 22.89 -27.80 -19.38
C PRO A 354 23.12 -28.40 -17.99
N SER A 355 24.29 -28.18 -17.41
CA SER A 355 24.57 -28.58 -16.02
C SER A 355 24.18 -27.49 -15.03
N SER A 356 23.13 -27.76 -14.25
CA SER A 356 22.88 -27.23 -12.90
C SER A 356 23.16 -25.73 -12.66
N VAL A 357 22.17 -24.87 -12.95
CA VAL A 357 22.03 -23.56 -12.30
C VAL A 357 20.72 -23.53 -11.52
N ARG A 358 20.74 -24.06 -10.28
CA ARG A 358 19.67 -23.80 -9.29
C ARG A 358 19.85 -22.38 -8.74
N GLY A 359 19.49 -21.38 -9.54
CA GLY A 359 19.19 -20.05 -9.05
C GLY A 359 17.88 -20.07 -8.26
N ALA A 360 17.74 -19.20 -7.26
CA ALA A 360 16.59 -19.22 -6.36
C ALA A 360 15.27 -18.93 -7.10
N LEU A 361 14.38 -19.92 -7.16
CA LEU A 361 12.95 -19.66 -7.22
C LEU A 361 12.51 -19.22 -5.82
N SER A 362 11.67 -18.19 -5.75
CA SER A 362 11.18 -17.61 -4.50
C SER A 362 10.27 -18.57 -3.74
N ASP A 363 10.32 -18.52 -2.40
CA ASP A 363 9.26 -19.07 -1.55
C ASP A 363 7.98 -18.26 -1.78
N ILE A 364 7.10 -18.75 -2.66
CA ILE A 364 5.82 -18.11 -2.98
C ILE A 364 4.85 -18.38 -1.83
N ALA A 365 4.65 -17.38 -0.97
CA ALA A 365 3.48 -17.31 -0.10
C ALA A 365 2.21 -17.23 -0.97
N GLY A 366 1.16 -17.96 -0.58
CA GLY A 366 -0.10 -18.01 -1.33
C GLY A 366 -0.90 -16.70 -1.27
N PRO A 367 -2.08 -16.64 -1.92
CA PRO A 367 -2.88 -15.43 -2.05
C PRO A 367 -3.19 -14.74 -0.71
N GLU A 368 -2.80 -13.46 -0.61
CA GLU A 368 -3.17 -12.56 0.51
C GLU A 368 -4.56 -11.92 0.31
N LEU A 369 -5.05 -11.92 -0.93
CA LEU A 369 -6.34 -11.42 -1.37
C LEU A 369 -7.02 -12.51 -2.21
N SER A 370 -8.29 -12.82 -1.95
CA SER A 370 -9.04 -13.83 -2.69
C SER A 370 -10.53 -13.48 -2.74
N VAL A 371 -11.24 -13.91 -3.79
CA VAL A 371 -12.63 -13.54 -4.03
C VAL A 371 -13.40 -14.69 -4.66
N THR A 372 -14.67 -14.87 -4.30
CA THR A 372 -15.55 -15.81 -5.01
C THR A 372 -15.97 -15.23 -6.37
N ALA A 373 -16.46 -16.07 -7.28
CA ALA A 373 -17.08 -15.61 -8.52
C ALA A 373 -18.25 -14.61 -8.34
N LYS A 374 -18.84 -14.52 -7.13
CA LYS A 374 -19.92 -13.58 -6.77
C LYS A 374 -19.43 -12.24 -6.18
N GLY A 375 -18.12 -12.05 -6.00
CA GLY A 375 -17.59 -10.87 -5.32
C GLY A 375 -17.53 -10.99 -3.79
N ASP A 376 -17.73 -12.17 -3.19
CA ASP A 376 -17.45 -12.35 -1.75
C ASP A 376 -15.94 -12.24 -1.54
N LEU A 377 -15.48 -11.11 -1.00
CA LEU A 377 -14.07 -10.71 -0.97
C LEU A 377 -13.43 -10.95 0.40
N TYR A 378 -12.22 -11.49 0.39
CA TYR A 378 -11.45 -11.90 1.56
C TYR A 378 -10.01 -11.41 1.47
N ALA A 379 -9.44 -10.97 2.60
CA ALA A 379 -8.09 -10.44 2.67
C ALA A 379 -7.41 -10.83 3.98
N LEU A 380 -6.08 -10.97 3.94
CA LEU A 380 -5.25 -11.01 5.14
C LEU A 380 -4.97 -9.59 5.65
N ALA A 381 -4.79 -9.44 6.95
CA ALA A 381 -4.11 -8.27 7.49
C ALA A 381 -2.63 -8.28 7.03
N PRO A 382 -1.96 -7.11 6.88
CA PRO A 382 -0.56 -7.04 6.43
C PRO A 382 0.42 -7.86 7.28
N ASP A 383 0.07 -8.08 8.54
CA ASP A 383 0.86 -8.85 9.50
C ASP A 383 0.59 -10.37 9.45
N HIS A 384 -0.31 -10.83 8.56
CA HIS A 384 -0.80 -12.22 8.45
C HIS A 384 -1.48 -12.78 9.74
N GLY A 385 -1.71 -11.91 10.73
CA GLY A 385 -2.29 -12.27 12.03
C GLY A 385 -3.81 -12.45 12.03
N SER A 386 -4.48 -12.16 10.91
CA SER A 386 -5.93 -12.29 10.79
C SER A 386 -6.44 -12.37 9.35
N VAL A 387 -7.53 -13.14 9.18
CA VAL A 387 -8.32 -13.22 7.94
C VAL A 387 -9.59 -12.39 8.11
N TRP A 388 -9.91 -11.58 7.10
CA TRP A 388 -11.05 -10.67 7.08
C TRP A 388 -11.94 -10.93 5.85
N LYS A 389 -13.23 -10.64 6.00
CA LYS A 389 -14.25 -10.66 4.95
C LYS A 389 -14.79 -9.24 4.76
N HIS A 390 -14.97 -8.82 3.51
CA HIS A 390 -15.69 -7.58 3.17
C HIS A 390 -17.21 -7.79 3.27
N GLU A 391 -17.91 -6.79 3.80
CA GLU A 391 -19.37 -6.82 4.01
C GLU A 391 -20.12 -5.76 3.17
N GLY A 392 -19.41 -4.98 2.34
CA GLY A 392 -19.95 -3.83 1.60
C GLY A 392 -19.63 -2.48 2.25
N ASP A 393 -19.81 -1.38 1.50
CA ASP A 393 -19.59 0.01 1.94
C ASP A 393 -18.29 0.22 2.75
N ASN A 394 -17.17 -0.34 2.26
CA ASN A 394 -15.83 -0.32 2.86
C ASN A 394 -15.68 -1.09 4.19
N HIS A 395 -16.70 -1.80 4.64
CA HIS A 395 -16.69 -2.50 5.93
C HIS A 395 -16.03 -3.88 5.85
N TRP A 396 -15.14 -4.17 6.81
CA TRP A 396 -14.44 -5.45 6.94
C TRP A 396 -14.66 -6.09 8.31
N THR A 397 -15.05 -7.35 8.33
CA THR A 397 -15.22 -8.17 9.54
C THR A 397 -14.09 -9.20 9.65
N LYS A 398 -13.41 -9.27 10.80
CA LYS A 398 -12.42 -10.30 11.09
C LYS A 398 -13.12 -11.65 11.27
N ILE A 399 -12.82 -12.61 10.41
CA ILE A 399 -13.41 -13.95 10.44
C ILE A 399 -12.47 -15.02 11.04
N GLY A 400 -11.17 -14.76 11.16
CA GLY A 400 -10.23 -15.71 11.77
C GLY A 400 -8.75 -15.32 11.70
N GLY A 401 -7.90 -16.33 11.53
CA GLY A 401 -6.44 -16.26 11.47
C GLY A 401 -5.73 -16.74 12.76
N PRO A 402 -4.37 -16.78 12.77
CA PRO A 402 -3.47 -16.34 11.71
C PRO A 402 -3.52 -17.25 10.47
N ALA A 403 -3.14 -16.72 9.31
CA ALA A 403 -3.14 -17.42 8.03
C ALA A 403 -1.98 -16.94 7.14
N GLU A 404 -1.39 -17.85 6.39
CA GLU A 404 -0.33 -17.63 5.39
C GLU A 404 -0.90 -17.21 4.03
N SER A 405 -2.08 -17.74 3.70
CA SER A 405 -2.81 -17.47 2.46
C SER A 405 -4.29 -17.75 2.68
N VAL A 406 -5.17 -16.96 2.07
CA VAL A 406 -6.62 -17.15 2.06
C VAL A 406 -7.10 -17.50 0.65
N HIS A 407 -7.97 -18.49 0.55
CA HIS A 407 -8.48 -19.04 -0.71
C HIS A 407 -10.01 -19.10 -0.67
N ALA A 408 -10.68 -18.48 -1.63
CA ALA A 408 -12.14 -18.40 -1.68
C ALA A 408 -12.69 -18.91 -3.03
N GLY A 409 -13.70 -19.77 -2.96
CA GLY A 409 -14.45 -20.25 -4.11
C GLY A 409 -15.87 -20.62 -3.73
N ARG A 410 -16.65 -21.17 -4.67
CA ARG A 410 -18.07 -21.52 -4.41
C ARG A 410 -18.19 -22.65 -3.37
N LEU A 411 -17.20 -23.53 -3.25
CA LEU A 411 -17.13 -24.56 -2.19
C LEU A 411 -16.92 -24.00 -0.77
N GLY A 412 -16.39 -22.78 -0.65
CA GLY A 412 -16.19 -22.09 0.63
C GLY A 412 -14.90 -21.26 0.69
N VAL A 413 -14.51 -20.91 1.93
CA VAL A 413 -13.28 -20.17 2.23
C VAL A 413 -12.33 -21.07 3.01
N PHE A 414 -11.07 -21.08 2.62
CA PHE A 414 -10.01 -21.92 3.15
C PHE A 414 -8.77 -21.08 3.47
N ALA A 415 -7.93 -21.57 4.38
CA ALA A 415 -6.69 -20.91 4.77
C ALA A 415 -5.59 -21.92 5.10
N ARG A 416 -4.34 -21.57 4.77
CA ARG A 416 -3.13 -22.24 5.27
C ARG A 416 -2.66 -21.59 6.56
N HIS A 417 -2.28 -22.38 7.55
CA HIS A 417 -1.77 -21.87 8.83
C HIS A 417 -0.24 -21.66 8.81
N PRO A 418 0.28 -20.46 9.14
CA PRO A 418 1.67 -20.09 8.81
C PRO A 418 2.74 -20.89 9.57
N ASP A 419 2.48 -21.32 10.81
CA ASP A 419 3.46 -22.13 11.57
C ASP A 419 3.52 -23.61 11.11
N THR A 420 2.58 -24.08 10.27
CA THR A 420 2.34 -25.53 10.05
C THR A 420 1.97 -25.94 8.63
N GLY A 421 1.62 -25.01 7.73
CA GLY A 421 1.10 -25.29 6.39
C GLY A 421 -0.25 -26.02 6.37
N ALA A 422 -0.89 -26.24 7.52
CA ALA A 422 -2.10 -27.04 7.66
C ALA A 422 -3.33 -26.30 7.11
N ILE A 423 -4.25 -27.07 6.50
CA ILE A 423 -5.42 -26.52 5.78
C ILE A 423 -6.63 -26.44 6.71
N TYR A 424 -7.20 -25.25 6.82
CA TYR A 424 -8.42 -24.95 7.55
C TYR A 424 -9.53 -24.48 6.61
N ARG A 425 -10.78 -24.86 6.92
CA ARG A 425 -12.01 -24.40 6.29
C ARG A 425 -12.77 -23.47 7.24
N TYR A 426 -13.31 -22.38 6.72
CA TYR A 426 -14.23 -21.51 7.45
C TYR A 426 -15.61 -22.16 7.57
N ASP A 427 -16.17 -22.22 8.77
CA ASP A 427 -17.47 -22.86 9.02
C ASP A 427 -18.67 -21.89 8.88
N GLY A 428 -18.43 -20.61 8.52
CA GLY A 428 -19.46 -19.59 8.35
C GLY A 428 -19.74 -18.74 9.60
N GLU A 429 -19.18 -19.10 10.76
CA GLU A 429 -19.29 -18.36 12.02
C GLU A 429 -17.95 -17.72 12.39
N ILE A 430 -17.95 -16.46 12.85
CA ILE A 430 -16.73 -15.70 13.17
C ILE A 430 -15.83 -16.47 14.15
N GLY A 431 -14.55 -16.64 13.77
CA GLY A 431 -13.55 -17.36 14.56
C GLY A 431 -13.66 -18.89 14.50
N ARG A 432 -14.67 -19.45 13.82
CA ARG A 432 -14.87 -20.90 13.71
C ARG A 432 -14.26 -21.45 12.42
N TRP A 433 -13.16 -22.16 12.59
CA TRP A 433 -12.42 -22.83 11.52
C TRP A 433 -12.17 -24.28 11.88
N SER A 434 -12.49 -25.18 10.96
CA SER A 434 -12.26 -26.63 11.09
C SER A 434 -11.01 -27.01 10.29
N GLN A 435 -10.05 -27.71 10.90
CA GLN A 435 -8.92 -28.26 10.17
C GLN A 435 -9.43 -29.39 9.27
N ILE A 436 -9.11 -29.34 7.98
CA ILE A 436 -9.48 -30.34 6.99
C ILE A 436 -8.27 -31.04 6.36
N GLY A 437 -7.04 -30.56 6.56
CA GLY A 437 -5.84 -31.19 6.01
C GLY A 437 -4.56 -30.92 6.78
N ASP A 438 -3.55 -31.75 6.53
CA ASP A 438 -2.18 -31.60 7.01
C ASP A 438 -1.41 -30.53 6.21
N ALA A 439 -0.10 -30.40 6.49
CA ALA A 439 0.81 -29.52 5.78
C ALA A 439 0.77 -29.75 4.26
N SER A 440 0.60 -28.68 3.49
CA SER A 440 0.56 -28.71 2.04
C SER A 440 1.41 -27.60 1.42
N ALA A 441 2.12 -27.92 0.33
CA ALA A 441 2.97 -26.96 -0.38
C ALA A 441 2.15 -25.99 -1.24
N ASP A 442 0.96 -26.41 -1.66
CA ASP A 442 0.05 -25.67 -2.53
C ASP A 442 -1.41 -26.03 -2.22
N LEU A 443 -2.34 -25.13 -2.53
CA LEU A 443 -3.78 -25.25 -2.26
C LEU A 443 -4.57 -24.47 -3.30
N GLU A 444 -5.55 -25.10 -3.96
CA GLU A 444 -6.29 -24.52 -5.08
C GLU A 444 -7.80 -24.84 -4.98
N VAL A 445 -8.66 -23.86 -5.28
CA VAL A 445 -10.12 -23.95 -5.09
C VAL A 445 -10.84 -23.71 -6.43
N THR A 446 -11.58 -24.70 -6.92
CA THR A 446 -12.50 -24.50 -8.06
C THR A 446 -13.92 -24.22 -7.57
N GLY A 447 -14.89 -24.13 -8.49
CA GLY A 447 -16.30 -23.94 -8.14
C GLY A 447 -16.79 -24.98 -7.11
N ASP A 448 -16.56 -26.26 -7.37
CA ASP A 448 -17.16 -27.35 -6.59
C ASP A 448 -16.12 -28.29 -5.94
N HIS A 449 -14.80 -28.07 -6.15
CA HIS A 449 -13.72 -28.93 -5.65
C HIS A 449 -12.62 -28.13 -4.93
N LEU A 450 -11.84 -28.82 -4.08
CA LEU A 450 -10.65 -28.30 -3.40
C LEU A 450 -9.49 -29.26 -3.65
N TYR A 451 -8.38 -28.74 -4.15
CA TYR A 451 -7.17 -29.49 -4.45
C TYR A 451 -6.00 -29.02 -3.60
N ARG A 452 -5.06 -29.92 -3.31
CA ARG A 452 -3.82 -29.59 -2.61
C ARG A 452 -2.64 -30.37 -3.15
N LEU A 453 -1.46 -29.76 -3.10
CA LEU A 453 -0.18 -30.42 -3.28
C LEU A 453 0.39 -30.78 -1.91
N SER A 454 0.87 -32.01 -1.70
CA SER A 454 1.51 -32.38 -0.43
C SER A 454 2.73 -31.51 -0.13
N SER A 455 3.07 -31.32 1.16
CA SER A 455 4.20 -30.47 1.58
C SER A 455 5.58 -30.94 1.07
N ASP A 456 5.70 -32.20 0.65
CA ASP A 456 6.87 -32.79 0.00
C ASP A 456 6.80 -32.78 -1.55
N ARG A 457 5.74 -32.17 -2.12
CA ARG A 457 5.43 -32.11 -3.55
C ARG A 457 5.28 -33.48 -4.26
N SER A 458 5.09 -34.57 -3.52
CA SER A 458 5.07 -35.94 -4.08
C SER A 458 3.72 -36.42 -4.62
N ALA A 459 2.60 -35.77 -4.28
CA ALA A 459 1.27 -36.14 -4.75
C ALA A 459 0.26 -34.98 -4.73
N VAL A 460 -0.64 -34.97 -5.72
CA VAL A 460 -1.82 -34.11 -5.80
C VAL A 460 -3.04 -34.83 -5.21
N PHE A 461 -3.82 -34.12 -4.39
CA PHE A 461 -5.01 -34.66 -3.73
C PHE A 461 -6.24 -33.76 -3.94
N GLU A 462 -7.41 -34.38 -3.95
CA GLU A 462 -8.74 -33.76 -3.96
C GLU A 462 -9.46 -34.02 -2.63
N TRP A 463 -10.10 -33.01 -2.05
CA TRP A 463 -10.85 -33.15 -0.80
C TRP A 463 -12.21 -33.82 -1.04
N SER A 464 -12.62 -34.72 -0.14
CA SER A 464 -13.90 -35.45 -0.24
C SER A 464 -15.16 -34.58 -0.03
N GLY A 465 -14.99 -33.31 0.38
CA GLY A 465 -16.05 -32.47 0.91
C GLY A 465 -16.43 -32.75 2.37
N GLN A 466 -15.82 -33.75 3.03
CA GLN A 466 -16.13 -34.13 4.41
C GLN A 466 -14.87 -34.37 5.26
N GLY A 467 -14.88 -33.80 6.47
CA GLY A 467 -13.85 -34.04 7.48
C GLY A 467 -12.42 -33.80 6.95
N THR A 468 -11.54 -34.74 7.25
CA THR A 468 -10.12 -34.73 6.87
C THR A 468 -9.79 -35.70 5.74
N ASP A 469 -10.78 -36.15 4.97
CA ASP A 469 -10.61 -37.22 3.98
C ASP A 469 -10.22 -36.64 2.60
N TRP A 470 -9.10 -37.10 2.05
CA TRP A 470 -8.55 -36.67 0.77
C TRP A 470 -8.26 -37.87 -0.15
N THR A 471 -8.73 -37.79 -1.39
CA THR A 471 -8.43 -38.75 -2.44
C THR A 471 -7.15 -38.32 -3.16
N LYS A 472 -6.18 -39.23 -3.36
CA LYS A 472 -5.04 -38.95 -4.24
C LYS A 472 -5.53 -38.97 -5.69
N ILE A 473 -5.19 -37.94 -6.47
CA ILE A 473 -5.59 -37.81 -7.88
C ILE A 473 -4.41 -37.68 -8.86
N GLY A 474 -3.17 -37.49 -8.38
CA GLY A 474 -2.00 -37.42 -9.25
C GLY A 474 -0.66 -37.63 -8.52
N GLY A 475 0.39 -37.83 -9.30
CA GLY A 475 1.78 -37.95 -8.84
C GLY A 475 2.43 -36.61 -8.44
N PRO A 476 3.78 -36.54 -8.46
CA PRO A 476 4.50 -35.31 -8.13
C PRO A 476 4.17 -34.15 -9.09
N ALA A 477 3.99 -32.96 -8.54
CA ALA A 477 3.75 -31.70 -9.24
C ALA A 477 4.53 -30.58 -8.53
N ASP A 478 4.92 -29.51 -9.24
CA ASP A 478 5.66 -28.40 -8.62
C ASP A 478 4.72 -27.30 -8.11
N GLN A 479 3.71 -26.97 -8.92
CA GLN A 479 2.63 -26.04 -8.61
C GLN A 479 1.30 -26.58 -9.15
N LEU A 480 0.20 -26.12 -8.55
CA LEU A 480 -1.16 -26.31 -9.05
C LEU A 480 -1.71 -25.00 -9.61
N TYR A 481 -2.67 -25.11 -10.52
CA TYR A 481 -3.44 -23.99 -11.06
C TYR A 481 -4.87 -24.46 -11.29
N ALA A 482 -5.88 -23.75 -10.79
CA ALA A 482 -7.26 -24.17 -10.96
C ALA A 482 -8.23 -23.01 -11.24
N GLY A 483 -9.35 -23.33 -11.91
CA GLY A 483 -10.42 -22.40 -12.26
C GLY A 483 -11.64 -23.14 -12.80
N GLY A 484 -12.52 -22.45 -13.54
CA GLY A 484 -13.64 -23.12 -14.22
C GLY A 484 -13.19 -24.00 -15.39
N ALA A 485 -12.11 -23.60 -16.07
CA ALA A 485 -11.52 -24.39 -17.17
C ALA A 485 -10.84 -25.71 -16.73
N GLY A 486 -10.72 -25.96 -15.41
CA GLY A 486 -10.26 -27.23 -14.85
C GLY A 486 -9.16 -27.09 -13.79
N LEU A 487 -8.50 -28.22 -13.52
CA LEU A 487 -7.29 -28.31 -12.70
C LEU A 487 -6.08 -28.63 -13.59
N PHE A 488 -4.98 -27.93 -13.36
CA PHE A 488 -3.72 -28.09 -14.06
C PHE A 488 -2.56 -28.20 -13.06
N ALA A 489 -1.47 -28.84 -13.48
CA ALA A 489 -0.28 -29.06 -12.66
C ALA A 489 1.00 -29.02 -13.50
N THR A 490 2.08 -28.46 -12.97
CA THR A 490 3.41 -28.44 -13.61
C THR A 490 4.28 -29.60 -13.12
N ARG A 491 5.08 -30.19 -14.02
CA ARG A 491 5.96 -31.33 -13.67
C ARG A 491 7.27 -30.88 -12.98
N PRO A 492 7.71 -31.47 -11.85
CA PRO A 492 8.89 -30.99 -11.12
C PRO A 492 10.25 -31.14 -11.81
N ASP A 493 10.34 -32.00 -12.84
CA ASP A 493 11.57 -32.35 -13.55
C ASP A 493 11.68 -31.65 -14.91
N THR A 494 10.58 -31.51 -15.65
CA THR A 494 10.55 -30.84 -16.97
C THR A 494 9.92 -29.45 -16.95
N GLY A 495 9.05 -29.15 -15.98
CA GLY A 495 8.19 -27.95 -15.97
C GLY A 495 6.95 -28.02 -16.86
N HIS A 496 6.75 -29.10 -17.63
CA HIS A 496 5.63 -29.21 -18.58
C HIS A 496 4.27 -29.17 -17.86
N LEU A 497 3.25 -28.62 -18.52
CA LEU A 497 1.91 -28.44 -17.97
C LEU A 497 0.98 -29.60 -18.35
N TYR A 498 0.27 -30.12 -17.35
CA TYR A 498 -0.68 -31.20 -17.47
C TYR A 498 -2.08 -30.78 -17.00
N GLN A 499 -3.13 -31.17 -17.73
CA GLN A 499 -4.53 -31.05 -17.34
C GLN A 499 -5.02 -32.34 -16.65
N TYR A 500 -5.83 -32.20 -15.59
CA TYR A 500 -6.50 -33.34 -14.95
C TYR A 500 -7.75 -33.75 -15.74
N ASN A 501 -7.86 -35.04 -16.09
CA ASN A 501 -8.97 -35.56 -16.90
C ASN A 501 -10.22 -35.93 -16.06
N GLY A 502 -10.32 -35.45 -14.82
CA GLY A 502 -11.45 -35.72 -13.92
C GLY A 502 -11.50 -37.14 -13.33
N THR A 503 -10.47 -37.97 -13.53
CA THR A 503 -10.36 -39.32 -12.95
C THR A 503 -8.96 -39.55 -12.37
N PRO A 504 -8.81 -40.17 -11.18
CA PRO A 504 -7.51 -40.30 -10.51
C PRO A 504 -6.39 -40.90 -11.37
N ASP A 505 -5.21 -40.30 -11.28
CA ASP A 505 -4.00 -40.60 -12.05
C ASP A 505 -4.13 -40.45 -13.59
N HIS A 506 -5.27 -39.99 -14.12
CA HIS A 506 -5.42 -39.63 -15.54
C HIS A 506 -5.17 -38.13 -15.78
N TRP A 507 -4.02 -37.83 -16.38
CA TRP A 507 -3.59 -36.47 -16.74
C TRP A 507 -3.12 -36.42 -18.20
N THR A 508 -3.40 -35.32 -18.89
CA THR A 508 -3.02 -35.09 -20.30
C THR A 508 -1.97 -33.97 -20.36
N GLU A 509 -0.88 -34.15 -21.10
CA GLU A 509 0.08 -33.07 -21.36
C GLU A 509 -0.51 -32.06 -22.34
N ILE A 510 -0.52 -30.78 -21.97
CA ILE A 510 -1.15 -29.70 -22.76
C ILE A 510 -0.20 -28.53 -23.06
N GLY A 511 1.01 -28.50 -22.49
CA GLY A 511 1.93 -27.38 -22.72
C GLY A 511 3.36 -27.64 -22.27
N THR A 512 4.27 -26.89 -22.88
CA THR A 512 5.66 -26.72 -22.45
C THR A 512 5.73 -25.89 -21.15
N PRO A 513 6.92 -25.72 -20.54
CA PRO A 513 7.05 -24.93 -19.32
C PRO A 513 6.65 -23.46 -19.49
N GLY A 514 6.16 -22.86 -18.42
CA GLY A 514 5.89 -21.42 -18.30
C GLY A 514 6.44 -20.87 -16.98
N ALA A 515 6.55 -19.54 -16.87
CA ALA A 515 6.98 -18.86 -15.64
C ALA A 515 5.81 -18.54 -14.68
N ALA A 516 4.57 -18.65 -15.15
CA ALA A 516 3.31 -18.59 -14.42
C ALA A 516 2.18 -19.05 -15.35
N PHE A 517 1.06 -19.50 -14.79
CA PHE A 517 -0.19 -19.75 -15.50
C PHE A 517 -1.36 -19.09 -14.77
N ALA A 518 -2.46 -18.82 -15.46
CA ALA A 518 -3.69 -18.29 -14.89
C ALA A 518 -4.92 -18.93 -15.56
N VAL A 519 -5.94 -19.25 -14.78
CA VAL A 519 -7.12 -19.99 -15.22
C VAL A 519 -8.37 -19.12 -15.01
N SER A 520 -9.22 -18.98 -16.03
CA SER A 520 -10.53 -18.33 -15.89
C SER A 520 -11.66 -19.37 -15.80
N ASP A 521 -12.90 -18.92 -15.95
CA ASP A 521 -14.04 -19.83 -16.02
C ASP A 521 -14.05 -20.71 -17.28
N GLU A 522 -13.44 -20.26 -18.39
CA GLU A 522 -13.45 -20.96 -19.69
C GLU A 522 -12.07 -21.09 -20.36
N HIS A 523 -11.07 -20.29 -19.97
CA HIS A 523 -9.76 -20.19 -20.65
C HIS A 523 -8.58 -20.51 -19.71
N LEU A 524 -7.46 -20.89 -20.32
CA LEU A 524 -6.16 -21.08 -19.67
C LEU A 524 -5.11 -20.21 -20.35
N TYR A 525 -4.34 -19.47 -19.55
CA TYR A 525 -3.32 -18.55 -20.00
C TYR A 525 -1.96 -18.89 -19.40
N GLY A 526 -0.89 -18.66 -20.16
CA GLY A 526 0.48 -19.00 -19.78
C GLY A 526 1.46 -17.89 -20.09
N LEU A 527 2.38 -17.64 -19.16
CA LEU A 527 3.51 -16.74 -19.30
C LEU A 527 4.75 -17.56 -19.69
N SER A 528 5.47 -17.16 -20.73
CA SER A 528 6.67 -17.89 -21.17
C SER A 528 7.75 -17.96 -20.07
N PRO A 529 8.66 -18.98 -20.07
CA PRO A 529 9.69 -19.14 -19.03
C PRO A 529 10.63 -17.94 -18.85
N ASP A 530 10.84 -17.16 -19.92
CA ASP A 530 11.64 -15.94 -19.96
C ASP A 530 10.81 -14.66 -19.67
N ARG A 531 9.52 -14.81 -19.35
CA ARG A 531 8.55 -13.74 -19.09
C ARG A 531 8.33 -12.76 -20.25
N SER A 532 8.70 -13.13 -21.49
CA SER A 532 8.65 -12.24 -22.66
C SER A 532 7.34 -12.23 -23.46
N ALA A 533 6.45 -13.20 -23.25
CA ALA A 533 5.18 -13.29 -23.96
C ALA A 533 4.07 -14.00 -23.15
N VAL A 534 2.82 -13.57 -23.35
CA VAL A 534 1.61 -14.20 -22.83
C VAL A 534 0.91 -14.99 -23.93
N PHE A 535 0.46 -16.19 -23.59
CA PHE A 535 -0.22 -17.14 -24.48
C PHE A 535 -1.56 -17.57 -23.91
N GLU A 536 -2.45 -17.99 -24.81
CA GLU A 536 -3.77 -18.58 -24.54
C GLU A 536 -3.81 -20.00 -25.13
N TRP A 537 -4.26 -20.97 -24.35
CA TRP A 537 -4.38 -22.37 -24.79
C TRP A 537 -5.62 -22.53 -25.69
N SER A 538 -5.51 -23.34 -26.76
CA SER A 538 -6.60 -23.58 -27.70
C SER A 538 -7.80 -24.36 -27.13
N GLY A 539 -7.66 -24.92 -25.93
CA GLY A 539 -8.58 -25.90 -25.36
C GLY A 539 -8.36 -27.34 -25.84
N GLN A 540 -7.43 -27.59 -26.77
CA GLN A 540 -7.14 -28.94 -27.30
C GLN A 540 -5.65 -29.18 -27.55
N GLY A 541 -5.17 -30.35 -27.10
CA GLY A 541 -3.79 -30.78 -27.32
C GLY A 541 -2.78 -29.80 -26.73
N THR A 542 -1.70 -29.56 -27.48
CA THR A 542 -0.56 -28.74 -27.06
C THR A 542 -0.48 -27.40 -27.81
N ASP A 543 -1.59 -26.93 -28.37
CA ASP A 543 -1.61 -25.73 -29.22
C ASP A 543 -1.90 -24.47 -28.40
N TRP A 544 -1.03 -23.46 -28.52
CA TRP A 544 -1.11 -22.18 -27.81
C TRP A 544 -0.98 -21.01 -28.78
N THR A 545 -1.87 -20.03 -28.64
CA THR A 545 -1.84 -18.78 -29.41
C THR A 545 -1.15 -17.70 -28.60
N LYS A 546 -0.20 -16.97 -29.18
CA LYS A 546 0.38 -15.79 -28.51
C LYS A 546 -0.65 -14.66 -28.51
N ILE A 547 -0.92 -14.09 -27.33
CA ILE A 547 -1.89 -13.00 -27.13
C ILE A 547 -1.29 -11.72 -26.55
N GLY A 548 -0.04 -11.72 -26.07
CA GLY A 548 0.59 -10.52 -25.52
C GLY A 548 2.12 -10.57 -25.39
N GLY A 549 2.70 -9.42 -25.04
CA GLY A 549 4.13 -9.23 -24.78
C GLY A 549 4.55 -9.57 -23.34
N PRO A 550 5.63 -8.96 -22.81
CA PRO A 550 6.18 -9.28 -21.50
C PRO A 550 5.24 -8.94 -20.34
N ALA A 551 5.11 -9.87 -19.38
CA ALA A 551 4.32 -9.75 -18.16
C ALA A 551 5.08 -10.36 -16.97
N ASP A 552 4.77 -9.94 -15.74
CA ASP A 552 5.38 -10.51 -14.54
C ASP A 552 4.46 -11.52 -13.84
N GLN A 553 3.20 -11.15 -13.63
CA GLN A 553 2.16 -12.04 -13.10
C GLN A 553 0.94 -12.00 -14.03
N LEU A 554 0.18 -13.09 -14.02
CA LEU A 554 -1.11 -13.21 -14.70
C LEU A 554 -2.22 -13.42 -13.67
N TYR A 555 -3.37 -12.80 -13.89
CA TYR A 555 -4.57 -12.96 -13.07
C TYR A 555 -5.77 -13.15 -14.00
N ALA A 556 -6.60 -14.16 -13.75
CA ALA A 556 -7.72 -14.50 -14.63
C ALA A 556 -8.97 -14.87 -13.81
N GLY A 557 -10.13 -14.68 -14.43
CA GLY A 557 -11.46 -14.97 -13.87
C GLY A 557 -12.55 -14.55 -14.87
N GLY A 558 -13.82 -14.59 -14.48
CA GLY A 558 -14.92 -14.20 -15.38
C GLY A 558 -14.86 -12.74 -15.85
N ALA A 559 -14.30 -11.83 -15.04
CA ALA A 559 -14.09 -10.43 -15.44
C ALA A 559 -12.97 -10.22 -16.49
N GLY A 560 -12.24 -11.28 -16.87
CA GLY A 560 -11.25 -11.29 -17.94
C GLY A 560 -9.84 -11.74 -17.52
N LEU A 561 -8.89 -11.55 -18.42
CA LEU A 561 -7.45 -11.74 -18.19
C LEU A 561 -6.78 -10.40 -17.91
N PHE A 562 -5.90 -10.39 -16.92
CA PHE A 562 -5.08 -9.26 -16.51
C PHE A 562 -3.62 -9.68 -16.35
N ALA A 563 -2.70 -8.73 -16.58
CA ALA A 563 -1.26 -8.96 -16.47
C ALA A 563 -0.58 -7.75 -15.82
N THR A 564 0.39 -7.99 -14.92
CA THR A 564 1.27 -6.93 -14.39
C THR A 564 2.51 -6.77 -15.27
N ARG A 565 2.98 -5.53 -15.44
CA ARG A 565 4.11 -5.21 -16.33
C ARG A 565 5.48 -5.30 -15.60
N PRO A 566 6.51 -5.99 -16.12
CA PRO A 566 7.74 -6.27 -15.35
C PRO A 566 8.59 -5.07 -14.92
N ASP A 567 8.50 -3.94 -15.62
CA ASP A 567 9.32 -2.75 -15.38
C ASP A 567 8.64 -1.70 -14.48
N THR A 568 7.33 -1.78 -14.29
CA THR A 568 6.57 -0.81 -13.48
C THR A 568 5.63 -1.43 -12.45
N GLY A 569 5.21 -2.69 -12.63
CA GLY A 569 4.14 -3.33 -11.86
C GLY A 569 2.73 -2.93 -12.27
N HIS A 570 2.55 -2.01 -13.24
CA HIS A 570 1.22 -1.53 -13.67
C HIS A 570 0.38 -2.68 -14.24
N LEU A 571 -0.93 -2.62 -14.02
CA LEU A 571 -1.88 -3.65 -14.42
C LEU A 571 -2.53 -3.34 -15.76
N TYR A 572 -2.50 -4.32 -16.65
CA TYR A 572 -3.10 -4.29 -17.99
C TYR A 572 -4.24 -5.33 -18.08
N GLN A 573 -5.31 -4.99 -18.79
CA GLN A 573 -6.41 -5.88 -19.14
C GLN A 573 -6.27 -6.33 -20.59
N TYR A 574 -6.52 -7.61 -20.88
CA TYR A 574 -6.60 -8.13 -22.24
C TYR A 574 -7.94 -7.75 -22.88
N ASN A 575 -7.91 -7.21 -24.11
CA ASN A 575 -9.11 -6.74 -24.81
C ASN A 575 -9.78 -7.83 -25.68
N GLY A 576 -9.42 -9.11 -25.50
CA GLY A 576 -9.98 -10.23 -26.27
C GLY A 576 -9.49 -10.35 -27.72
N THR A 577 -8.51 -9.54 -28.14
CA THR A 577 -7.84 -9.65 -29.45
C THR A 577 -6.32 -9.69 -29.24
N PRO A 578 -5.56 -10.59 -29.88
CA PRO A 578 -4.11 -10.70 -29.69
C PRO A 578 -3.36 -9.38 -29.80
N ASP A 579 -2.38 -9.18 -28.90
CA ASP A 579 -1.58 -7.97 -28.69
C ASP A 579 -2.37 -6.67 -28.35
N HIS A 580 -3.71 -6.71 -28.25
CA HIS A 580 -4.52 -5.58 -27.75
C HIS A 580 -4.72 -5.67 -26.23
N TRP A 581 -3.99 -4.83 -25.49
CA TRP A 581 -4.08 -4.70 -24.04
C TRP A 581 -4.29 -3.23 -23.64
N THR A 582 -5.07 -3.00 -22.58
CA THR A 582 -5.35 -1.66 -22.02
C THR A 582 -4.71 -1.54 -20.65
N GLU A 583 -3.91 -0.50 -20.39
CA GLU A 583 -3.47 -0.19 -19.03
C GLU A 583 -4.66 0.32 -18.20
N ILE A 584 -4.95 -0.35 -17.07
CA ILE A 584 -6.14 -0.09 -16.27
C ILE A 584 -5.85 0.27 -14.80
N GLY A 585 -4.62 0.09 -14.32
CA GLY A 585 -4.28 0.35 -12.92
C GLY A 585 -2.78 0.46 -12.62
N THR A 586 -2.49 1.11 -11.50
CA THR A 586 -1.16 1.18 -10.87
C THR A 586 -0.77 -0.16 -10.23
N PRO A 587 0.46 -0.31 -9.69
CA PRO A 587 0.88 -1.54 -9.01
C PRO A 587 0.07 -1.82 -7.74
N GLY A 588 -0.05 -3.11 -7.42
CA GLY A 588 -0.63 -3.63 -6.18
C GLY A 588 0.22 -4.77 -5.62
N ALA A 589 0.04 -5.11 -4.34
CA ALA A 589 0.71 -6.25 -3.71
C ALA A 589 0.11 -7.60 -4.16
N ALA A 590 -1.18 -7.62 -4.45
CA ALA A 590 -1.92 -8.77 -4.97
C ALA A 590 -3.15 -8.31 -5.76
N PHE A 591 -3.63 -9.12 -6.69
CA PHE A 591 -4.89 -8.92 -7.41
C PHE A 591 -5.74 -10.19 -7.35
N ALA A 592 -7.06 -10.03 -7.37
CA ALA A 592 -8.04 -11.12 -7.36
C ALA A 592 -9.19 -10.80 -8.32
N VAL A 593 -9.73 -11.81 -9.01
CA VAL A 593 -10.70 -11.63 -10.11
C VAL A 593 -11.97 -12.44 -9.81
N SER A 594 -13.13 -11.79 -9.85
CA SER A 594 -14.44 -12.45 -9.72
C SER A 594 -15.11 -12.63 -11.08
N GLY A 595 -16.41 -12.96 -11.11
CA GLY A 595 -17.19 -13.05 -12.34
C GLY A 595 -17.39 -11.70 -13.05
N GLU A 596 -17.44 -10.60 -12.30
CA GLU A 596 -17.79 -9.26 -12.83
C GLU A 596 -16.80 -8.14 -12.44
N HIS A 597 -15.95 -8.38 -11.42
CA HIS A 597 -15.06 -7.36 -10.85
C HIS A 597 -13.62 -7.85 -10.71
N LEU A 598 -12.70 -6.88 -10.71
CA LEU A 598 -11.30 -7.02 -10.38
C LEU A 598 -11.03 -6.30 -9.05
N TYR A 599 -10.22 -6.91 -8.19
CA TYR A 599 -9.79 -6.36 -6.91
C TYR A 599 -8.27 -6.24 -6.85
N GLY A 600 -7.77 -5.15 -6.27
CA GLY A 600 -6.35 -4.90 -6.07
C GLY A 600 -6.04 -4.52 -4.62
N LEU A 601 -5.12 -5.24 -4.00
CA LEU A 601 -4.53 -4.90 -2.70
C LEU A 601 -3.39 -3.89 -2.94
N SER A 602 -3.36 -2.79 -2.19
CA SER A 602 -2.35 -1.74 -2.34
C SER A 602 -0.92 -2.27 -2.07
N PRO A 603 0.14 -1.64 -2.60
CA PRO A 603 1.53 -2.12 -2.42
C PRO A 603 2.00 -2.22 -0.97
N ASP A 604 1.45 -1.39 -0.08
CA ASP A 604 1.67 -1.40 1.38
C ASP A 604 0.72 -2.34 2.14
N ARG A 605 -0.20 -3.01 1.43
CA ARG A 605 -1.27 -3.88 1.94
C ARG A 605 -2.31 -3.19 2.83
N SER A 606 -2.33 -1.86 2.90
CA SER A 606 -3.25 -1.13 3.79
C SER A 606 -4.71 -1.21 3.34
N ALA A 607 -4.95 -1.14 2.02
CA ALA A 607 -6.26 -0.94 1.42
C ALA A 607 -6.52 -1.88 0.23
N VAL A 608 -7.80 -2.11 -0.06
CA VAL A 608 -8.27 -2.82 -1.24
C VAL A 608 -9.11 -1.88 -2.11
N PHE A 609 -8.98 -2.03 -3.43
CA PHE A 609 -9.74 -1.30 -4.44
C PHE A 609 -10.51 -2.30 -5.32
N GLU A 610 -11.68 -1.91 -5.79
CA GLU A 610 -12.52 -2.67 -6.74
C GLU A 610 -12.64 -1.92 -8.06
N ARG A 611 -12.71 -2.67 -9.17
CA ARG A 611 -12.91 -2.16 -10.53
C ARG A 611 -13.87 -3.06 -11.31
N THR A 612 -14.88 -2.46 -11.92
CA THR A 612 -15.75 -3.11 -12.93
C THR A 612 -15.21 -2.81 -14.33
N SER A 613 -15.58 -3.61 -15.33
CA SER A 613 -15.21 -3.35 -16.73
C SER A 613 -15.66 -1.95 -17.19
N GLY A 614 -14.71 -1.14 -17.67
CA GLY A 614 -14.93 0.25 -18.10
C GLY A 614 -14.91 1.32 -16.99
N ASP A 615 -15.15 0.97 -15.73
CA ASP A 615 -15.24 1.93 -14.61
C ASP A 615 -13.85 2.37 -14.07
N ASN A 616 -13.83 3.43 -13.26
CA ASN A 616 -12.64 3.79 -12.46
C ASN A 616 -12.52 2.89 -11.21
N TRP A 617 -11.29 2.74 -10.71
CA TRP A 617 -11.05 2.09 -9.41
C TRP A 617 -11.79 2.81 -8.28
N GLN A 618 -12.39 2.03 -7.40
CA GLN A 618 -13.12 2.51 -6.24
C GLN A 618 -12.50 1.95 -4.96
N TYR A 619 -12.29 2.79 -3.96
CA TYR A 619 -11.82 2.37 -2.63
C TYR A 619 -12.83 1.41 -1.98
N ARG A 620 -12.33 0.42 -1.24
CA ARG A 620 -13.13 -0.56 -0.48
C ARG A 620 -12.67 -0.73 0.97
N GLY A 621 -11.96 0.24 1.54
CA GLY A 621 -11.35 0.10 2.87
C GLY A 621 -10.25 -0.95 2.87
N GLY A 622 -9.87 -1.44 4.06
CA GLY A 622 -9.03 -2.62 4.14
C GLY A 622 -8.90 -3.18 5.56
N PRO A 623 -8.32 -4.40 5.71
CA PRO A 623 -8.02 -5.01 7.00
C PRO A 623 -7.22 -4.11 7.95
N SER A 624 -6.37 -3.21 7.42
CA SER A 624 -5.54 -2.30 8.21
C SER A 624 -6.34 -1.15 8.83
N GLU A 625 -7.27 -0.57 8.07
CA GLU A 625 -8.20 0.45 8.56
C GLU A 625 -9.12 -0.14 9.63
N ALA A 626 -9.68 -1.33 9.39
CA ALA A 626 -10.53 -2.03 10.36
C ALA A 626 -9.76 -2.48 11.62
N LEU A 627 -8.50 -2.92 11.48
CA LEU A 627 -7.63 -3.22 12.62
C LEU A 627 -7.27 -1.95 13.41
N GLN A 628 -7.07 -0.81 12.74
CA GLN A 628 -6.82 0.46 13.42
C GLN A 628 -8.08 0.94 14.16
N ALA A 629 -9.27 0.82 13.57
CA ALA A 629 -10.53 1.12 14.26
C ALA A 629 -10.71 0.28 15.55
N VAL A 630 -10.34 -1.01 15.53
CA VAL A 630 -10.36 -1.86 16.74
C VAL A 630 -9.31 -1.42 17.77
N ARG A 631 -8.10 -1.04 17.35
CA ARG A 631 -7.05 -0.49 18.23
C ARG A 631 -7.46 0.84 18.86
N ASP A 632 -8.14 1.68 18.08
CA ASP A 632 -8.68 2.96 18.51
C ASP A 632 -9.80 2.73 19.54
N GLU A 633 -10.74 1.81 19.30
CA GLU A 633 -11.76 1.44 20.27
C GLU A 633 -11.19 0.85 21.57
N ASP A 634 -10.17 0.00 21.50
CA ASP A 634 -9.47 -0.53 22.68
C ASP A 634 -8.81 0.61 23.49
N THR A 635 -8.18 1.57 22.80
CA THR A 635 -7.56 2.75 23.41
C THR A 635 -8.62 3.68 24.04
N LEU A 636 -9.77 3.87 23.38
CA LEU A 636 -10.91 4.59 23.93
C LEU A 636 -11.54 3.85 25.12
N ARG A 637 -11.55 2.51 25.13
CA ARG A 637 -11.99 1.71 26.29
C ARG A 637 -11.07 1.92 27.49
N GLU A 638 -9.75 1.91 27.27
CA GLU A 638 -8.76 2.15 28.33
C GLU A 638 -8.86 3.58 28.91
N LEU A 639 -9.05 4.59 28.04
CA LEU A 639 -9.07 6.00 28.45
C LEU A 639 -10.43 6.51 28.93
N ARG A 640 -11.55 5.92 28.47
CA ARG A 640 -12.92 6.46 28.64
C ARG A 640 -13.99 5.43 29.01
N GLY A 641 -13.67 4.13 28.98
CA GLY A 641 -14.58 3.04 29.32
C GLY A 641 -15.56 2.64 28.20
N ASP A 642 -16.15 1.44 28.32
CA ASP A 642 -17.03 0.85 27.31
C ASP A 642 -18.25 1.71 26.95
N ASP A 643 -18.75 2.52 27.88
CA ASP A 643 -19.89 3.41 27.64
C ASP A 643 -19.56 4.51 26.62
N TYR A 644 -18.31 4.97 26.58
CA TYR A 644 -17.84 5.90 25.55
C TYR A 644 -17.60 5.18 24.22
N VAL A 645 -17.09 3.94 24.23
CA VAL A 645 -16.92 3.13 23.01
C VAL A 645 -18.26 2.81 22.35
N ARG A 646 -19.31 2.50 23.13
CA ARG A 646 -20.67 2.29 22.59
C ARG A 646 -21.25 3.57 21.98
N GLN A 647 -20.98 4.73 22.57
CA GLN A 647 -21.35 6.03 21.99
C GLN A 647 -20.56 6.33 20.71
N TYR A 648 -19.25 6.07 20.70
CA TYR A 648 -18.38 6.24 19.53
C TYR A 648 -18.80 5.36 18.35
N ARG A 649 -19.12 4.08 18.57
CA ARG A 649 -19.68 3.18 17.53
C ARG A 649 -20.97 3.71 16.94
N GLN A 650 -21.93 4.08 17.78
CA GLN A 650 -23.22 4.63 17.33
C GLN A 650 -23.03 5.97 16.60
N ALA A 651 -22.07 6.78 17.04
CA ALA A 651 -21.73 8.05 16.42
C ALA A 651 -21.06 7.89 15.05
N SER A 652 -20.12 6.94 14.89
CA SER A 652 -19.45 6.70 13.61
C SER A 652 -20.45 6.28 12.54
N ILE A 653 -21.27 5.25 12.83
CA ILE A 653 -22.35 4.80 11.94
C ILE A 653 -23.28 5.95 11.53
N LEU A 654 -23.68 6.81 12.48
CA LEU A 654 -24.58 7.92 12.20
C LEU A 654 -23.90 9.11 11.49
N ALA A 655 -22.60 9.32 11.69
CA ALA A 655 -21.83 10.38 11.04
C ALA A 655 -21.63 10.13 9.53
N ASP A 656 -21.52 8.85 9.16
CA ASP A 656 -21.30 8.35 7.79
C ASP A 656 -22.61 8.08 7.03
N THR A 657 -23.73 7.90 7.73
CA THR A 657 -25.06 7.66 7.13
C THR A 657 -25.40 8.73 6.08
N LYS A 658 -25.51 8.33 4.81
CA LYS A 658 -25.74 9.27 3.70
C LYS A 658 -27.21 9.75 3.71
N LEU A 659 -27.46 11.01 3.32
CA LEU A 659 -28.81 11.59 3.26
C LEU A 659 -29.78 10.72 2.45
N MET A 660 -29.32 10.20 1.31
CA MET A 660 -30.07 9.31 0.42
C MET A 660 -30.46 7.99 1.09
N GLU A 661 -29.55 7.42 1.87
CA GLU A 661 -29.72 6.16 2.57
C GLU A 661 -30.73 6.32 3.72
N TRP A 662 -30.59 7.39 4.51
CA TRP A 662 -31.57 7.75 5.54
C TRP A 662 -32.97 7.97 4.94
N LEU A 663 -33.07 8.63 3.79
CA LEU A 663 -34.34 8.83 3.08
C LEU A 663 -34.95 7.50 2.61
N ALA A 664 -34.14 6.58 2.07
CA ALA A 664 -34.60 5.24 1.70
C ALA A 664 -35.11 4.44 2.92
N GLN A 665 -34.31 4.36 3.99
CA GLN A 665 -34.65 3.65 5.24
C GLN A 665 -35.90 4.20 5.92
N ASN A 666 -36.13 5.52 5.88
CA ASN A 666 -37.29 6.18 6.49
C ASN A 666 -38.52 6.25 5.57
N GLY A 667 -38.58 5.38 4.55
CA GLY A 667 -39.76 5.24 3.67
C GLY A 667 -39.95 6.37 2.65
N ALA A 668 -38.97 7.26 2.49
CA ALA A 668 -39.01 8.37 1.54
C ALA A 668 -38.44 8.02 0.15
N GLY A 669 -38.20 6.75 -0.15
CA GLY A 669 -37.78 6.29 -1.48
C GLY A 669 -38.69 6.78 -2.61
N ILE A 670 -40.01 6.89 -2.36
CA ILE A 670 -40.98 7.47 -3.31
C ILE A 670 -40.73 8.95 -3.63
N LEU A 671 -40.04 9.70 -2.76
CA LEU A 671 -39.59 11.07 -3.05
C LEU A 671 -38.29 11.08 -3.84
N LEU A 672 -37.39 10.12 -3.61
CA LEU A 672 -36.19 9.93 -4.43
C LEU A 672 -36.57 9.60 -5.88
N GLU A 673 -37.58 8.72 -6.07
CA GLU A 673 -38.20 8.40 -7.37
C GLU A 673 -38.79 9.61 -8.11
N LEU A 674 -39.28 10.64 -7.39
CA LEU A 674 -40.10 11.72 -7.95
C LEU A 674 -39.40 13.09 -8.03
N LEU A 675 -38.41 13.35 -7.17
CA LEU A 675 -37.75 14.66 -7.03
C LEU A 675 -36.25 14.61 -7.28
N GLY A 676 -35.64 13.43 -7.21
CA GLY A 676 -34.18 13.30 -7.13
C GLY A 676 -33.58 14.00 -5.90
N VAL A 677 -32.24 13.93 -5.79
CA VAL A 677 -31.53 14.44 -4.60
C VAL A 677 -31.59 15.97 -4.51
N LYS A 678 -31.34 16.65 -5.64
CA LYS A 678 -31.05 18.09 -5.66
C LYS A 678 -32.25 18.98 -5.34
N ASP A 679 -33.45 18.64 -5.81
CA ASP A 679 -34.65 19.43 -5.47
C ASP A 679 -35.17 19.12 -4.05
N ILE A 680 -34.88 17.92 -3.52
CA ILE A 680 -35.05 17.63 -2.09
C ILE A 680 -34.09 18.51 -1.28
N GLU A 681 -32.79 18.50 -1.56
CA GLU A 681 -31.77 19.32 -0.86
C GLU A 681 -32.08 20.82 -0.91
N LYS A 682 -32.46 21.34 -2.08
CA LYS A 682 -32.89 22.72 -2.30
C LYS A 682 -34.08 23.10 -1.41
N CYS A 683 -35.08 22.23 -1.28
CA CYS A 683 -36.20 22.45 -0.36
C CYS A 683 -35.82 22.29 1.13
N LEU A 684 -34.77 21.53 1.44
CA LEU A 684 -34.22 21.34 2.79
C LEU A 684 -33.23 22.42 3.21
N SER A 685 -32.82 23.29 2.29
CA SER A 685 -32.01 24.49 2.53
C SER A 685 -32.85 25.78 2.66
N ALA A 686 -34.18 25.67 2.53
CA ALA A 686 -35.10 26.79 2.74
C ALA A 686 -35.16 27.19 4.24
N PRO A 687 -35.03 28.49 4.60
CA PRO A 687 -34.95 28.92 5.99
C PRO A 687 -36.33 28.88 6.69
N GLY A 688 -36.57 27.80 7.44
CA GLY A 688 -37.77 27.60 8.28
C GLY A 688 -38.31 26.18 8.16
N LYS A 689 -38.45 25.44 9.27
CA LYS A 689 -38.90 24.03 9.26
C LYS A 689 -40.31 23.89 8.67
N GLU A 690 -41.16 24.87 8.94
CA GLU A 690 -42.51 25.03 8.41
C GLU A 690 -42.58 25.23 6.88
N LYS A 691 -41.47 25.61 6.24
CA LYS A 691 -41.38 25.84 4.78
C LYS A 691 -40.91 24.61 4.00
N ILE A 692 -40.28 23.63 4.65
CA ILE A 692 -39.82 22.38 4.02
C ILE A 692 -41.01 21.64 3.39
N LYS A 693 -42.09 21.42 4.15
CA LYS A 693 -43.29 20.72 3.67
C LYS A 693 -43.93 21.37 2.43
N PRO A 694 -44.27 22.68 2.42
CA PRO A 694 -44.83 23.31 1.23
C PRO A 694 -43.84 23.41 0.06
N CYS A 695 -42.52 23.47 0.31
CA CYS A 695 -41.54 23.39 -0.78
C CYS A 695 -41.53 22.00 -1.44
N LEU A 696 -41.45 20.91 -0.66
CA LEU A 696 -41.50 19.54 -1.21
C LEU A 696 -42.83 19.27 -1.95
N LEU A 697 -43.94 19.82 -1.45
CA LEU A 697 -45.25 19.76 -2.12
C LEU A 697 -45.35 20.61 -3.40
N ALA A 698 -44.49 21.63 -3.56
CA ALA A 698 -44.42 22.43 -4.78
C ALA A 698 -43.46 21.81 -5.82
N ALA A 699 -42.32 21.29 -5.36
CA ALA A 699 -41.37 20.56 -6.21
C ALA A 699 -42.00 19.29 -6.82
N ALA A 700 -42.87 18.59 -6.06
CA ALA A 700 -43.57 17.39 -6.52
C ALA A 700 -44.75 17.67 -7.48
N ASN A 701 -44.86 18.87 -8.05
CA ASN A 701 -46.10 19.36 -8.65
C ASN A 701 -45.88 20.09 -9.98
N PHE A 702 -45.45 19.35 -11.00
CA PHE A 702 -45.56 19.75 -12.41
C PHE A 702 -46.36 18.73 -13.23
N SER A 703 -47.03 19.23 -14.27
CA SER A 703 -48.17 18.58 -14.88
C SER A 703 -47.87 17.96 -16.26
N THR A 704 -48.07 16.65 -16.39
CA THR A 704 -48.95 16.07 -17.42
C THR A 704 -49.29 14.60 -17.13
N VAL A 705 -50.57 14.25 -17.27
CA VAL A 705 -51.12 12.88 -17.49
C VAL A 705 -50.63 11.76 -16.54
N ILE A 706 -51.31 11.67 -15.39
CA ILE A 706 -51.80 10.44 -14.75
C ILE A 706 -50.84 9.22 -14.71
N THR A 707 -50.29 8.95 -13.52
CA THR A 707 -50.44 7.62 -12.91
C THR A 707 -51.42 7.75 -11.74
N ALA A 708 -52.57 7.08 -11.85
CA ALA A 708 -53.76 7.44 -11.08
C ALA A 708 -53.68 7.14 -9.57
N VAL A 709 -53.90 8.18 -8.75
CA VAL A 709 -54.63 8.22 -7.45
C VAL A 709 -54.12 7.34 -6.28
N ARG A 710 -53.48 6.19 -6.51
CA ARG A 710 -53.19 5.14 -5.50
C ARG A 710 -51.93 5.36 -4.65
N LYS A 711 -51.11 6.38 -4.94
CA LYS A 711 -49.87 6.70 -4.20
C LYS A 711 -49.88 8.08 -3.53
N ALA A 712 -50.92 8.91 -3.71
CA ALA A 712 -50.94 10.30 -3.24
C ALA A 712 -50.75 10.42 -1.72
N ASP A 713 -51.45 9.59 -0.93
CA ASP A 713 -51.34 9.55 0.52
C ASP A 713 -49.92 9.14 0.95
N LYS A 714 -49.33 8.15 0.28
CA LYS A 714 -47.94 7.70 0.53
C LYS A 714 -46.90 8.79 0.26
N VAL A 715 -47.12 9.64 -0.74
CA VAL A 715 -46.27 10.82 -0.99
C VAL A 715 -46.44 11.85 0.13
N GLN A 716 -47.67 12.12 0.60
CA GLN A 716 -47.88 13.05 1.71
C GLN A 716 -47.31 12.54 3.03
N ASP A 717 -47.43 11.25 3.33
CA ASP A 717 -46.83 10.63 4.51
C ASP A 717 -45.31 10.60 4.42
N ALA A 718 -44.72 10.31 3.25
CA ALA A 718 -43.27 10.45 3.05
C ALA A 718 -42.79 11.88 3.30
N ILE A 719 -43.46 12.90 2.75
CA ILE A 719 -43.12 14.32 2.99
C ILE A 719 -43.23 14.68 4.48
N LYS A 720 -44.24 14.14 5.17
CA LYS A 720 -44.45 14.35 6.61
C LYS A 720 -43.35 13.69 7.45
N THR A 721 -42.97 12.45 7.13
CA THR A 721 -41.86 11.73 7.78
C THR A 721 -40.53 12.45 7.57
N VAL A 722 -40.21 12.89 6.34
CA VAL A 722 -38.99 13.67 6.07
C VAL A 722 -38.99 15.01 6.80
N ALA A 723 -40.09 15.77 6.75
CA ALA A 723 -40.15 17.09 7.38
C ALA A 723 -40.05 17.05 8.92
N VAL A 724 -40.47 15.95 9.56
CA VAL A 724 -40.35 15.75 11.02
C VAL A 724 -39.01 15.09 11.39
N GLY A 725 -38.61 14.04 10.67
CA GLY A 725 -37.43 13.23 10.98
C GLY A 725 -36.12 13.91 10.60
N LEU A 726 -36.04 14.59 9.45
CA LEU A 726 -34.75 15.08 8.96
C LEU A 726 -34.14 16.20 9.82
N PRO A 727 -34.90 17.18 10.35
CA PRO A 727 -34.32 18.17 11.26
C PRO A 727 -33.78 17.56 12.57
N ARG A 728 -34.27 16.37 12.95
CA ARG A 728 -33.75 15.58 14.07
C ARG A 728 -32.50 14.81 13.63
N PHE A 729 -32.55 14.06 12.53
CA PHE A 729 -31.40 13.37 11.94
C PHE A 729 -30.21 14.32 11.75
N ARG A 730 -30.38 15.49 11.12
CA ARG A 730 -29.31 16.49 10.98
C ARG A 730 -28.69 16.91 12.32
N SER A 731 -29.48 17.06 13.39
CA SER A 731 -28.95 17.38 14.72
C SER A 731 -28.24 16.19 15.40
N GLU A 732 -28.72 14.96 15.17
CA GLU A 732 -28.10 13.74 15.70
C GLU A 732 -26.80 13.40 14.96
N VAL A 733 -26.73 13.63 13.64
CA VAL A 733 -25.51 13.53 12.80
C VAL A 733 -24.46 14.55 13.24
N VAL A 734 -24.83 15.81 13.52
CA VAL A 734 -23.89 16.82 14.03
C VAL A 734 -23.38 16.44 15.44
N ALA A 735 -24.26 15.96 16.33
CA ALA A 735 -23.85 15.46 17.64
C ALA A 735 -22.93 14.23 17.53
N ALA A 736 -23.22 13.32 16.60
CA ALA A 736 -22.41 12.14 16.30
C ALA A 736 -21.02 12.52 15.77
N ARG A 737 -20.92 13.42 14.78
CA ARG A 737 -19.64 13.94 14.28
C ARG A 737 -18.81 14.57 15.39
N ASN A 738 -19.44 15.30 16.31
CA ASN A 738 -18.72 15.85 17.48
C ASN A 738 -18.18 14.75 18.41
N VAL A 739 -18.86 13.61 18.58
CA VAL A 739 -18.35 12.46 19.34
C VAL A 739 -17.19 11.78 18.62
N VAL A 740 -17.27 11.62 17.30
CA VAL A 740 -16.17 11.06 16.48
C VAL A 740 -14.94 11.96 16.54
N VAL A 741 -15.09 13.28 16.41
CA VAL A 741 -13.99 14.25 16.53
C VAL A 741 -13.39 14.23 17.94
N GLN A 742 -14.20 14.23 19.01
CA GLN A 742 -13.69 14.13 20.38
C GLN A 742 -12.93 12.83 20.63
N ALA A 743 -13.40 11.71 20.07
CA ALA A 743 -12.71 10.42 20.15
C ALA A 743 -11.36 10.48 19.41
N ARG A 744 -11.33 11.08 18.21
CA ARG A 744 -10.11 11.31 17.44
C ARG A 744 -9.12 12.20 18.20
N GLU A 745 -9.55 13.31 18.79
CA GLU A 745 -8.69 14.14 19.65
C GLU A 745 -8.13 13.36 20.86
N ILE A 746 -8.87 12.40 21.43
CA ILE A 746 -8.40 11.57 22.55
C ILE A 746 -7.33 10.59 22.08
N LEU A 747 -7.51 10.01 20.89
CA LEU A 747 -6.55 9.11 20.26
C LEU A 747 -5.27 9.83 19.86
N ASP A 748 -5.38 11.00 19.21
CA ASP A 748 -4.25 11.82 18.79
C ASP A 748 -3.50 12.43 19.98
N ARG A 749 -4.22 12.84 21.05
CA ARG A 749 -3.57 13.22 22.32
C ARG A 749 -2.85 12.04 22.95
N ASN A 750 -3.46 10.85 23.00
CA ASN A 750 -2.78 9.67 23.56
C ASN A 750 -1.53 9.28 22.74
N ALA A 751 -1.61 9.27 21.41
CA ALA A 751 -0.46 9.04 20.53
C ALA A 751 0.64 10.10 20.74
N LYS A 752 0.26 11.37 20.92
CA LYS A 752 1.19 12.46 21.21
C LYS A 752 1.80 12.38 22.61
N ASP A 753 1.00 12.17 23.66
CA ASP A 753 1.48 12.05 25.04
C ASP A 753 2.40 10.84 25.20
N LEU A 754 2.16 9.76 24.44
CA LEU A 754 3.11 8.65 24.28
C LEU A 754 4.41 9.13 23.63
N ALA A 755 4.35 9.84 22.50
CA ALA A 755 5.55 10.34 21.82
C ALA A 755 6.35 11.36 22.68
N ASP A 756 5.67 12.25 23.39
CA ASP A 756 6.30 13.28 24.23
C ASP A 756 6.91 12.72 25.53
N ASP A 757 6.38 11.60 26.08
CA ASP A 757 7.05 10.84 27.14
C ASP A 757 8.43 10.31 26.69
N PHE A 758 8.58 10.02 25.39
CA PHE A 758 9.86 9.68 24.76
C PHE A 758 10.71 10.89 24.33
N THR A 759 10.14 12.10 24.14
CA THR A 759 10.95 13.32 23.89
C THR A 759 11.54 13.91 25.18
N VAL A 760 10.81 13.82 26.31
CA VAL A 760 11.28 14.31 27.63
C VAL A 760 12.38 13.42 28.21
N ASN A 761 12.36 12.11 27.93
CA ASN A 761 13.37 11.14 28.39
C ASN A 761 14.27 10.62 27.25
N LYS A 762 14.66 11.53 26.33
CA LYS A 762 15.46 11.22 25.14
C LYS A 762 16.84 10.63 25.48
N PRO A 763 17.22 9.44 24.97
CA PRO A 763 18.59 8.93 25.09
C PRO A 763 19.59 9.73 24.25
N ASP A 764 20.85 9.80 24.66
CA ASP A 764 21.95 10.45 23.90
C ASP A 764 22.38 9.72 22.61
N ARG A 765 21.49 8.92 22.00
CA ARG A 765 21.75 8.09 20.81
C ARG A 765 20.50 8.00 19.94
N ALA A 766 20.70 7.85 18.63
CA ALA A 766 19.62 7.74 17.64
C ALA A 766 18.73 6.49 17.82
N ASP A 767 19.23 5.47 18.50
CA ASP A 767 18.50 4.28 18.90
C ASP A 767 18.99 3.79 20.28
N CYS A 768 18.41 2.70 20.81
CA CYS A 768 18.72 2.22 22.16
C CYS A 768 20.07 1.48 22.32
N ARG A 769 20.87 1.30 21.27
CA ARG A 769 22.02 0.37 21.27
C ARG A 769 23.25 0.90 21.99
N ARG A 770 23.81 0.01 22.82
CA ARG A 770 25.06 0.27 23.56
C ARG A 770 26.23 -0.08 22.66
N ASN A 771 26.96 0.96 22.25
CA ASN A 771 28.11 0.86 21.33
C ASN A 771 27.79 0.14 19.99
N GLY A 772 26.56 0.35 19.48
CA GLY A 772 26.09 -0.24 18.22
C GLY A 772 25.50 -1.64 18.33
N ALA A 773 25.50 -2.25 19.53
CA ALA A 773 24.90 -3.56 19.77
C ALA A 773 23.60 -3.47 20.60
N GLY A 774 22.65 -4.36 20.29
CA GLY A 774 21.54 -4.68 21.19
C GLY A 774 22.01 -5.33 22.49
N TRP A 775 21.12 -5.38 23.48
CA TRP A 775 21.43 -5.81 24.86
C TRP A 775 20.16 -6.19 25.63
N LEU A 776 20.34 -6.90 26.75
CA LEU A 776 19.28 -7.27 27.68
C LEU A 776 19.77 -7.08 29.13
N ASP A 777 19.09 -6.20 29.85
CA ASP A 777 19.21 -6.01 31.29
C ASP A 777 18.01 -6.67 31.98
N LEU A 778 18.27 -7.63 32.88
CA LEU A 778 17.27 -8.16 33.81
C LEU A 778 17.44 -7.46 35.16
N GLY A 779 16.33 -7.03 35.75
CA GLY A 779 16.31 -6.35 37.04
C GLY A 779 16.63 -7.32 38.18
N THR A 780 17.49 -6.89 39.12
CA THR A 780 17.84 -7.67 40.30
C THR A 780 16.58 -8.08 41.07
N ARG A 781 16.41 -9.39 41.33
CA ARG A 781 15.31 -9.92 42.13
C ARG A 781 15.20 -9.27 43.51
N ASP A 782 13.98 -8.93 43.89
CA ASP A 782 13.63 -8.34 45.18
C ASP A 782 13.59 -9.42 46.27
N VAL A 783 14.76 -9.67 46.86
CA VAL A 783 14.99 -10.69 47.89
C VAL A 783 14.16 -10.47 49.16
N ALA A 784 13.80 -9.23 49.49
CA ALA A 784 12.97 -8.91 50.65
C ALA A 784 11.54 -9.43 50.48
N HIS A 785 11.08 -9.53 49.23
CA HIS A 785 9.75 -9.99 48.85
C HIS A 785 9.83 -11.30 48.04
N GLY A 786 10.49 -12.30 48.63
CA GLY A 786 10.52 -13.68 48.10
C GLY A 786 11.35 -13.87 46.83
N SER A 787 12.29 -12.97 46.55
CA SER A 787 13.12 -12.99 45.34
C SER A 787 12.29 -12.92 44.05
N ARG A 788 11.23 -12.10 44.04
CA ARG A 788 10.40 -11.81 42.86
C ARG A 788 11.21 -11.01 41.82
N ALA A 789 11.02 -11.28 40.53
CA ALA A 789 11.61 -10.49 39.45
C ALA A 789 11.07 -9.04 39.48
N THR A 790 11.84 -8.07 38.99
CA THR A 790 11.56 -6.63 39.20
C THR A 790 11.37 -5.84 37.91
N ALA A 791 12.17 -6.11 36.88
CA ALA A 791 12.03 -5.51 35.55
C ALA A 791 12.75 -6.33 34.49
N MET A 792 12.40 -6.12 33.23
CA MET A 792 13.17 -6.49 32.05
C MET A 792 13.27 -5.25 31.15
N ASN A 793 14.47 -4.96 30.64
CA ASN A 793 14.73 -3.89 29.69
C ASN A 793 15.71 -4.39 28.63
N ALA A 794 15.34 -4.27 27.36
CA ALA A 794 16.13 -4.75 26.24
C ALA A 794 16.19 -3.71 25.12
N CYS A 795 17.27 -3.79 24.34
CA CYS A 795 17.36 -3.21 23.02
C CYS A 795 17.60 -4.34 22.02
N LEU A 796 16.59 -4.62 21.20
CA LEU A 796 16.54 -5.76 20.30
C LEU A 796 16.76 -5.26 18.87
N ASP A 797 17.73 -5.82 18.17
CA ASP A 797 17.87 -5.71 16.72
C ASP A 797 18.13 -7.11 16.14
N THR A 798 18.09 -7.22 14.81
CA THR A 798 18.23 -8.52 14.12
C THR A 798 19.54 -9.21 14.49
N ALA A 799 20.63 -8.42 14.62
CA ALA A 799 21.94 -8.92 15.03
C ALA A 799 21.94 -9.47 16.48
N TYR A 800 21.30 -8.79 17.42
CA TYR A 800 21.15 -9.28 18.80
C TYR A 800 20.35 -10.59 18.85
N LEU A 801 19.23 -10.70 18.12
CA LEU A 801 18.42 -11.92 18.07
C LEU A 801 19.21 -13.09 17.45
N THR A 802 19.93 -12.87 16.35
CA THR A 802 20.78 -13.90 15.72
C THR A 802 21.90 -14.35 16.67
N ALA A 803 22.61 -13.42 17.30
CA ALA A 803 23.73 -13.74 18.20
C ALA A 803 23.31 -14.49 19.47
N HIS A 804 22.08 -14.28 19.96
CA HIS A 804 21.59 -14.86 21.21
C HIS A 804 20.48 -15.91 21.02
N ALA A 805 20.24 -16.39 19.79
CA ALA A 805 19.19 -17.36 19.47
C ALA A 805 19.17 -18.59 20.40
N GLN A 806 20.35 -19.07 20.81
CA GLN A 806 20.52 -20.23 21.70
C GLN A 806 20.15 -19.95 23.19
N ARG A 807 19.91 -18.69 23.58
CA ARG A 807 19.43 -18.31 24.93
C ARG A 807 17.91 -18.48 25.08
N GLY A 808 17.16 -18.42 23.97
CA GLY A 808 15.70 -18.50 23.97
C GLY A 808 15.20 -19.90 24.32
N SER A 809 14.74 -20.10 25.56
CA SER A 809 14.36 -21.44 26.07
C SER A 809 12.92 -21.51 26.60
N PRO A 810 12.24 -22.67 26.47
CA PRO A 810 10.92 -22.89 27.06
C PRO A 810 11.01 -22.96 28.60
N THR A 811 9.92 -22.64 29.29
CA THR A 811 9.88 -22.75 30.75
C THR A 811 9.78 -24.20 31.21
N THR A 812 10.63 -24.61 32.15
CA THR A 812 10.62 -25.99 32.68
C THR A 812 9.78 -26.13 33.95
N ALA A 813 9.48 -27.37 34.34
CA ALA A 813 8.80 -27.63 35.60
C ALA A 813 9.70 -27.48 36.84
N ALA A 814 11.03 -27.54 36.64
CA ALA A 814 12.04 -27.48 37.70
C ALA A 814 12.34 -26.04 38.16
N VAL A 815 12.31 -25.07 37.24
CA VAL A 815 12.43 -23.65 37.57
C VAL A 815 11.03 -23.07 37.72
N ARG A 816 10.70 -22.51 38.89
CA ARG A 816 9.40 -21.90 39.18
C ARG A 816 9.55 -20.51 39.79
N PRO A 817 8.88 -19.48 39.26
CA PRO A 817 8.90 -18.15 39.86
C PRO A 817 8.14 -18.12 41.21
N PRO A 818 8.47 -17.16 42.11
CA PRO A 818 7.84 -17.04 43.42
C PRO A 818 6.31 -16.93 43.36
N GLY A 819 5.62 -17.74 44.16
CA GLY A 819 4.17 -17.80 44.23
C GLY A 819 3.47 -18.72 43.22
N TYR A 820 4.21 -19.45 42.36
CA TYR A 820 3.63 -20.37 41.36
C TYR A 820 2.77 -21.48 42.00
N ASN A 821 3.28 -22.12 43.06
CA ASN A 821 2.59 -23.21 43.74
C ASN A 821 1.32 -22.69 44.45
N TRP A 822 1.42 -21.55 45.12
CA TRP A 822 0.26 -20.84 45.70
C TRP A 822 -0.81 -20.52 44.65
N ALA A 823 -0.43 -20.03 43.47
CA ALA A 823 -1.38 -19.70 42.39
C ALA A 823 -2.05 -20.97 41.84
N THR A 824 -1.29 -22.06 41.72
CA THR A 824 -1.79 -23.40 41.36
C THR A 824 -2.81 -23.91 42.39
N ALA A 825 -2.52 -23.78 43.69
CA ALA A 825 -3.43 -24.14 44.78
C ALA A 825 -4.69 -23.25 44.81
N THR A 826 -4.54 -21.95 44.52
CA THR A 826 -5.64 -20.97 44.47
C THR A 826 -6.59 -21.24 43.30
N ALA A 827 -6.09 -21.64 42.14
CA ALA A 827 -6.91 -22.11 41.03
C ALA A 827 -7.71 -23.39 41.41
N GLY A 828 -7.08 -24.31 42.16
CA GLY A 828 -7.76 -25.49 42.70
C GLY A 828 -8.85 -25.14 43.73
N TYR A 829 -8.59 -24.18 44.62
CA TYR A 829 -9.59 -23.65 45.56
C TYR A 829 -10.80 -23.03 44.84
N LEU A 830 -10.56 -22.31 43.73
CA LEU A 830 -11.60 -21.78 42.84
C LEU A 830 -12.31 -22.85 42.00
N ARG A 831 -11.95 -24.14 42.15
CA ARG A 831 -12.48 -25.29 41.42
C ARG A 831 -12.29 -25.22 39.90
N ILE A 832 -11.24 -24.53 39.46
CA ILE A 832 -10.90 -24.39 38.04
C ILE A 832 -10.26 -25.70 37.54
N LYS A 833 -10.72 -26.19 36.38
CA LYS A 833 -10.17 -27.40 35.75
C LYS A 833 -8.86 -27.10 35.02
N ASP A 834 -8.09 -28.16 34.74
CA ASP A 834 -6.92 -28.12 33.86
C ASP A 834 -5.85 -27.11 34.33
N ILE A 835 -5.62 -27.03 35.64
CA ILE A 835 -4.77 -26.04 36.31
C ILE A 835 -3.37 -25.87 35.65
N PRO A 836 -2.66 -26.93 35.18
CA PRO A 836 -1.40 -26.78 34.45
C PRO A 836 -1.48 -26.00 33.14
N GLN A 837 -2.69 -25.74 32.62
CA GLN A 837 -2.97 -24.91 31.45
C GLN A 837 -3.54 -23.52 31.85
N ARG A 838 -3.67 -23.23 33.14
CA ARG A 838 -4.32 -22.01 33.69
C ARG A 838 -3.37 -21.08 34.43
N ILE A 839 -2.23 -21.58 34.93
CA ILE A 839 -1.14 -20.80 35.53
C ILE A 839 0.14 -21.06 34.73
N ASN A 840 0.85 -20.01 34.34
CA ASN A 840 2.11 -20.09 33.61
C ASN A 840 3.30 -19.69 34.49
N ASN A 841 4.48 -20.25 34.18
CA ASN A 841 5.72 -19.52 34.33
C ASN A 841 5.73 -18.49 33.19
N CYS A 842 5.70 -17.20 33.49
CA CYS A 842 5.59 -16.15 32.48
C CYS A 842 6.92 -15.45 32.29
N HIS A 843 7.46 -15.53 31.08
CA HIS A 843 8.64 -14.76 30.63
C HIS A 843 8.38 -13.25 30.75
N LEU A 844 9.40 -12.47 31.11
CA LEU A 844 9.40 -11.01 30.94
C LEU A 844 9.92 -10.59 29.57
N LEU A 845 10.87 -11.35 29.04
CA LEU A 845 11.24 -11.39 27.63
C LEU A 845 10.99 -12.82 27.11
N GLY A 846 10.07 -12.98 26.17
CA GLY A 846 9.71 -14.26 25.57
C GLY A 846 10.86 -14.97 24.87
N LYS A 847 10.74 -16.31 24.76
CA LYS A 847 11.79 -17.16 24.16
C LYS A 847 12.12 -16.78 22.71
N GLN A 848 11.13 -16.30 21.95
CA GLN A 848 11.26 -15.86 20.56
C GLN A 848 12.01 -14.51 20.43
N LEU A 849 12.22 -13.81 21.54
CA LEU A 849 13.07 -12.63 21.67
C LEU A 849 14.38 -12.95 22.44
N THR A 850 14.78 -14.23 22.49
CA THR A 850 15.98 -14.79 23.17
C THR A 850 15.92 -14.90 24.70
N GLY A 851 14.78 -14.66 25.35
CA GLY A 851 14.67 -14.80 26.80
C GLY A 851 14.65 -16.26 27.28
N SER A 852 15.34 -16.52 28.39
CA SER A 852 15.40 -17.87 28.99
C SER A 852 14.17 -18.17 29.84
N GLY A 853 13.63 -19.38 29.71
CA GLY A 853 12.60 -19.96 30.56
C GLY A 853 13.12 -20.69 31.80
N GLU A 854 14.43 -20.63 32.04
CA GLU A 854 15.11 -21.20 33.22
C GLU A 854 15.79 -20.12 34.09
N ASP A 855 15.67 -18.86 33.69
CA ASP A 855 16.26 -17.70 34.34
C ASP A 855 15.22 -17.02 35.25
N LEU A 856 15.39 -17.11 36.57
CA LEU A 856 14.45 -16.53 37.54
C LEU A 856 14.44 -14.99 37.57
N ASP A 857 15.44 -14.33 37.00
CA ASP A 857 15.41 -12.87 36.81
C ASP A 857 14.49 -12.48 35.63
N ASN A 858 14.15 -13.45 34.75
CA ASN A 858 13.26 -13.29 33.59
C ASN A 858 11.84 -13.89 33.80
N LEU A 859 11.46 -14.31 35.01
CA LEU A 859 10.21 -15.08 35.24
C LEU A 859 9.34 -14.54 36.37
N VAL A 860 8.03 -14.47 36.11
CA VAL A 860 6.98 -14.24 37.12
C VAL A 860 5.86 -15.27 37.04
N THR A 861 5.14 -15.48 38.14
CA THR A 861 3.88 -16.24 38.12
C THR A 861 2.78 -15.38 37.55
N CYS A 862 2.15 -15.82 36.45
CA CYS A 862 0.94 -15.17 35.94
C CYS A 862 -0.11 -16.18 35.46
N SER A 863 -1.34 -15.71 35.26
CA SER A 863 -2.40 -16.52 34.67
C SER A 863 -2.08 -16.86 33.21
N ARG A 864 -2.67 -17.95 32.70
CA ARG A 864 -2.51 -18.29 31.28
C ARG A 864 -3.00 -17.15 30.38
N ALA A 865 -4.18 -16.58 30.68
CA ALA A 865 -4.79 -15.50 29.89
C ALA A 865 -3.89 -14.26 29.75
N ALA A 866 -3.13 -13.90 30.80
CA ALA A 866 -2.14 -12.83 30.72
C ALA A 866 -1.01 -13.15 29.73
N ASN A 867 -0.56 -14.41 29.67
CA ASN A 867 0.56 -14.83 28.84
C ASN A 867 0.16 -15.16 27.38
N ALA A 868 -1.00 -15.79 27.18
CA ALA A 868 -1.47 -16.30 25.90
C ALA A 868 -2.97 -16.67 25.94
N GLN A 869 -3.69 -16.34 24.87
CA GLN A 869 -5.05 -16.81 24.53
C GLN A 869 -5.35 -18.27 24.97
N VAL A 870 -6.57 -18.48 25.48
CA VAL A 870 -7.02 -19.73 26.12
C VAL A 870 -8.27 -20.25 25.43
N LYS A 871 -8.23 -21.52 24.99
CA LYS A 871 -9.37 -22.16 24.31
C LYS A 871 -10.56 -22.30 25.27
N GLY A 872 -11.70 -21.67 24.93
CA GLY A 872 -12.91 -21.69 25.75
C GLY A 872 -12.90 -20.69 26.92
N ASP A 873 -12.32 -19.52 26.70
CA ASP A 873 -12.26 -18.38 27.63
C ASP A 873 -12.38 -17.09 26.80
N GLU A 874 -12.69 -15.95 27.41
CA GLU A 874 -12.65 -14.65 26.70
C GLU A 874 -11.21 -14.20 26.43
N GLY A 875 -10.28 -14.63 27.29
CA GLY A 875 -8.86 -14.28 27.22
C GLY A 875 -8.62 -12.78 27.36
N PHE A 876 -7.53 -12.30 26.77
CA PHE A 876 -7.30 -10.88 26.53
C PHE A 876 -6.93 -10.68 25.05
N ALA A 877 -7.40 -9.61 24.42
CA ALA A 877 -7.04 -9.28 23.04
C ALA A 877 -5.54 -8.96 22.90
N ASN A 878 -4.94 -8.38 23.95
CA ASN A 878 -3.57 -7.89 23.99
C ASN A 878 -2.75 -8.63 25.07
N ASP A 879 -2.67 -9.96 24.96
CA ASP A 879 -1.83 -10.80 25.84
C ASP A 879 -0.32 -10.64 25.56
N MET A 880 0.54 -11.13 26.45
CA MET A 880 1.99 -10.94 26.29
C MET A 880 2.55 -11.60 25.01
N LYS A 881 2.06 -12.78 24.60
CA LYS A 881 2.52 -13.43 23.37
C LYS A 881 2.17 -12.59 22.14
N ALA A 882 0.99 -11.94 22.13
CA ALA A 882 0.61 -11.02 21.05
C ALA A 882 1.57 -9.82 20.97
N LEU A 883 1.80 -9.13 22.10
CA LEU A 883 2.67 -7.95 22.17
C LEU A 883 4.15 -8.28 21.84
N GLU A 884 4.66 -9.42 22.31
CA GLU A 884 5.99 -9.93 21.92
C GLU A 884 6.07 -10.29 20.42
N GLY A 885 4.94 -10.66 19.82
CA GLY A 885 4.81 -10.90 18.37
C GLY A 885 4.97 -9.61 17.55
N GLU A 886 4.32 -8.52 17.96
CA GLU A 886 4.49 -7.20 17.34
C GLU A 886 5.96 -6.72 17.46
N VAL A 887 6.58 -6.90 18.63
CA VAL A 887 8.02 -6.60 18.85
C VAL A 887 8.91 -7.43 17.92
N LYS A 888 8.65 -8.73 17.77
CA LYS A 888 9.42 -9.58 16.85
C LYS A 888 9.28 -9.12 15.40
N LYS A 889 8.06 -8.84 14.93
CA LYS A 889 7.82 -8.38 13.55
C LYS A 889 8.58 -7.09 13.22
N ALA A 890 8.66 -6.14 14.16
CA ALA A 890 9.50 -4.94 13.99
C ALA A 890 10.99 -5.25 13.88
N VAL A 891 11.54 -6.12 14.73
CA VAL A 891 12.97 -6.50 14.67
C VAL A 891 13.30 -7.29 13.40
N ASP A 892 12.38 -8.13 12.94
CA ASP A 892 12.51 -8.85 11.66
C ASP A 892 12.43 -7.89 10.46
N ALA A 893 11.62 -6.84 10.54
CA ALA A 893 11.56 -5.73 9.59
C ALA A 893 12.78 -4.76 9.68
N GLY A 894 13.84 -5.12 10.39
CA GLY A 894 15.09 -4.36 10.48
C GLY A 894 15.08 -3.19 11.47
N GLN A 895 14.10 -3.12 12.37
CA GLN A 895 14.04 -2.09 13.40
C GLN A 895 14.89 -2.44 14.62
N VAL A 896 15.36 -1.39 15.29
CA VAL A 896 15.96 -1.41 16.62
C VAL A 896 14.86 -1.12 17.63
N VAL A 897 14.40 -2.13 18.36
CA VAL A 897 13.26 -2.03 19.28
C VAL A 897 13.75 -1.99 20.72
N ARG A 898 13.49 -0.88 21.42
CA ARG A 898 13.58 -0.84 22.89
C ARG A 898 12.34 -1.51 23.46
N TYR A 899 12.50 -2.59 24.21
CA TYR A 899 11.39 -3.37 24.80
C TYR A 899 11.55 -3.46 26.32
N GLN A 900 10.46 -3.22 27.06
CA GLN A 900 10.46 -3.18 28.51
C GLN A 900 9.22 -3.86 29.10
N VAL A 901 9.42 -4.65 30.16
CA VAL A 901 8.34 -5.28 30.93
C VAL A 901 8.60 -5.10 32.43
N THR A 902 7.66 -4.47 33.13
CA THR A 902 7.74 -4.17 34.57
C THR A 902 6.59 -4.84 35.32
N PRO A 903 6.84 -5.91 36.10
CA PRO A 903 5.83 -6.51 36.96
C PRO A 903 5.46 -5.58 38.14
N VAL A 904 4.18 -5.21 38.25
CA VAL A 904 3.68 -4.29 39.30
C VAL A 904 3.09 -5.10 40.45
N TYR A 905 3.61 -4.91 41.67
CA TYR A 905 3.21 -5.68 42.86
C TYR A 905 2.42 -4.85 43.88
N SER A 906 1.41 -5.47 44.51
CA SER A 906 0.69 -4.86 45.64
C SER A 906 1.36 -5.23 46.96
N GLY A 907 2.24 -4.34 47.45
CA GLY A 907 2.94 -4.47 48.73
C GLY A 907 3.92 -5.66 48.75
N PRO A 908 3.96 -6.48 49.82
CA PRO A 908 4.96 -7.53 49.99
C PRO A 908 4.70 -8.80 49.16
N ARG A 909 3.79 -8.75 48.18
CA ARG A 909 3.35 -9.94 47.45
C ARG A 909 4.34 -10.44 46.41
N THR A 910 4.45 -11.77 46.25
CA THR A 910 5.36 -12.40 45.27
C THR A 910 4.79 -12.54 43.86
N VAL A 911 3.47 -12.42 43.70
CA VAL A 911 2.75 -12.47 42.42
C VAL A 911 2.33 -11.05 42.00
N PRO A 912 2.58 -10.60 40.76
CA PRO A 912 2.25 -9.25 40.32
C PRO A 912 0.74 -9.08 40.11
N VAL A 913 0.26 -7.86 40.27
CA VAL A 913 -1.11 -7.42 39.95
C VAL A 913 -1.30 -7.35 38.44
N LYS A 914 -0.30 -6.81 37.75
CA LYS A 914 -0.26 -6.61 36.31
C LYS A 914 1.19 -6.53 35.83
N LEU A 915 1.41 -6.64 34.53
CA LEU A 915 2.67 -6.30 33.89
C LEU A 915 2.47 -5.03 33.06
N GLU A 916 3.31 -4.03 33.27
CA GLU A 916 3.38 -2.84 32.43
C GLU A 916 4.40 -3.10 31.32
N ILE A 917 3.94 -3.07 30.08
CA ILE A 917 4.69 -3.46 28.89
C ILE A 917 4.82 -2.24 27.98
N SER A 918 6.03 -1.97 27.49
CA SER A 918 6.24 -0.95 26.47
C SER A 918 7.29 -1.34 25.43
N ALA A 919 7.09 -0.87 24.20
CA ALA A 919 8.00 -1.08 23.08
C ALA A 919 8.09 0.18 22.21
N VAL A 920 9.28 0.53 21.74
CA VAL A 920 9.48 1.57 20.71
C VAL A 920 10.47 1.05 19.67
N GLY A 921 10.00 0.90 18.44
CA GLY A 921 10.83 0.59 17.27
C GLY A 921 11.33 1.84 16.57
N MET A 922 12.63 1.88 16.25
CA MET A 922 13.28 2.91 15.44
C MET A 922 14.13 2.21 14.38
N TYR A 923 14.15 2.70 13.14
CA TYR A 923 15.10 2.22 12.14
C TYR A 923 16.53 2.68 12.48
N PRO A 924 17.59 1.98 12.03
CA PRO A 924 18.99 2.36 12.28
C PRO A 924 19.42 3.75 11.76
N ASP A 925 18.59 4.40 10.95
CA ASP A 925 18.77 5.77 10.44
C ASP A 925 18.07 6.85 11.30
N GLY A 926 17.34 6.44 12.36
CA GLY A 926 16.62 7.34 13.26
C GLY A 926 15.15 7.57 12.90
N ARG A 927 14.62 6.98 11.82
CA ARG A 927 13.17 7.06 11.51
C ARG A 927 12.34 6.22 12.49
N PRO A 928 11.14 6.68 12.91
CA PRO A 928 10.21 5.85 13.69
C PRO A 928 9.83 4.55 12.94
N GLY A 929 9.79 3.44 13.67
CA GLY A 929 9.47 2.11 13.13
C GLY A 929 7.98 1.73 13.15
N GLY A 930 7.12 2.56 13.73
CA GLY A 930 5.68 2.31 13.83
C GLY A 930 5.25 1.36 14.96
N VAL A 931 6.15 0.53 15.51
CA VAL A 931 5.88 -0.17 16.78
C VAL A 931 6.01 0.82 17.95
N LEU A 932 4.86 1.15 18.53
CA LEU A 932 4.71 2.02 19.70
C LEU A 932 3.72 1.37 20.68
N ILE A 933 4.24 0.60 21.63
CA ILE A 933 3.45 -0.12 22.63
C ILE A 933 3.61 0.56 23.99
N LYS A 934 2.50 0.80 24.68
CA LYS A 934 2.43 1.05 26.13
C LYS A 934 1.08 0.45 26.61
N ARG A 935 1.13 -0.63 27.38
CA ARG A 935 -0.03 -1.45 27.76
C ARG A 935 0.11 -2.03 29.17
N ALA A 936 -1.02 -2.32 29.80
CA ALA A 936 -1.10 -2.98 31.11
C ALA A 936 -1.78 -4.36 31.00
N VAL A 937 -1.01 -5.44 31.13
CA VAL A 937 -1.54 -6.82 31.10
C VAL A 937 -1.92 -7.25 32.52
N GLU A 938 -3.22 -7.32 32.80
CA GLU A 938 -3.77 -7.67 34.11
C GLU A 938 -3.59 -9.15 34.47
N ASN A 939 -3.01 -9.44 35.64
CA ASN A 939 -2.76 -10.81 36.10
C ASN A 939 -4.01 -11.46 36.72
N LYS A 940 -5.08 -11.55 35.94
CA LYS A 940 -6.38 -12.09 36.36
C LYS A 940 -6.58 -13.53 35.89
N LEU A 941 -7.22 -14.33 36.73
CA LEU A 941 -7.64 -15.71 36.46
C LEU A 941 -9.17 -15.77 36.41
N PHE A 942 -9.73 -16.30 35.32
CA PHE A 942 -11.17 -16.48 35.15
C PHE A 942 -11.68 -17.71 35.91
N GLN A 943 -12.86 -17.61 36.52
CA GLN A 943 -13.57 -18.70 37.18
C GLN A 943 -14.88 -19.02 36.43
N PRO A 944 -14.90 -20.04 35.54
CA PRO A 944 -16.06 -20.30 34.68
C PRO A 944 -17.37 -20.61 35.42
N GLN A 945 -17.30 -21.17 36.63
CA GLN A 945 -18.49 -21.51 37.45
C GLN A 945 -19.24 -20.28 37.99
N THR A 946 -18.58 -19.12 38.06
CA THR A 946 -19.14 -17.88 38.63
C THR A 946 -19.11 -16.71 37.66
N GLN A 947 -18.48 -16.90 36.48
CA GLN A 947 -18.23 -15.86 35.47
C GLN A 947 -17.49 -14.64 36.06
N LYS A 948 -16.50 -14.90 36.93
CA LYS A 948 -15.73 -13.84 37.62
C LYS A 948 -14.23 -13.96 37.39
N TRP A 949 -13.61 -12.82 37.16
CA TRP A 949 -12.17 -12.64 37.10
C TRP A 949 -11.60 -12.32 38.48
N HIS A 950 -10.53 -13.00 38.88
CA HIS A 950 -9.84 -12.80 40.15
C HIS A 950 -8.38 -12.39 39.90
N ASN A 951 -7.94 -11.23 40.38
CA ASN A 951 -6.54 -10.79 40.21
C ASN A 951 -5.62 -11.51 41.22
N LEU A 952 -4.64 -12.26 40.70
CA LEU A 952 -3.75 -13.11 41.51
C LEU A 952 -2.83 -12.29 42.42
N GLY A 953 -2.40 -11.10 41.98
CA GLY A 953 -1.56 -10.18 42.75
C GLY A 953 -2.30 -9.30 43.76
N LEU A 954 -3.63 -9.41 43.87
CA LEU A 954 -4.44 -8.67 44.85
C LEU A 954 -5.06 -9.56 45.93
N TRP A 955 -4.77 -10.87 45.94
CA TRP A 955 -5.45 -11.82 46.83
C TRP A 955 -5.26 -11.50 48.32
N VAL A 956 -6.30 -11.79 49.11
CA VAL A 956 -6.34 -11.64 50.56
C VAL A 956 -6.91 -12.92 51.17
N MET A 957 -6.23 -13.47 52.18
CA MET A 957 -6.66 -14.67 52.90
C MET A 957 -6.61 -14.38 54.40
N ASN A 958 -7.73 -14.60 55.10
CA ASN A 958 -7.89 -14.31 56.53
C ASN A 958 -7.43 -12.88 56.92
N GLY A 959 -7.77 -11.89 56.09
CA GLY A 959 -7.39 -10.48 56.27
C GLY A 959 -5.94 -10.13 55.92
N LYS A 960 -5.11 -11.09 55.50
CA LYS A 960 -3.70 -10.87 55.14
C LYS A 960 -3.50 -10.89 53.62
N ALA A 961 -2.67 -9.98 53.12
CA ALA A 961 -2.16 -10.02 51.75
C ALA A 961 -1.35 -11.31 51.53
N VAL A 962 -1.63 -12.04 50.45
CA VAL A 962 -0.93 -13.26 50.04
C VAL A 962 -0.80 -13.31 48.51
N PRO A 963 0.13 -14.09 47.94
CA PRO A 963 1.25 -14.79 48.60
C PRO A 963 2.39 -13.84 48.98
N THR A 964 3.19 -14.16 50.00
CA THR A 964 4.29 -13.30 50.49
C THR A 964 5.51 -14.12 50.91
N GLY A 965 6.71 -13.72 50.49
CA GLY A 965 7.91 -14.55 50.62
C GLY A 965 7.79 -15.90 49.88
N ASN A 966 8.58 -16.90 50.30
CA ASN A 966 8.51 -18.26 49.75
C ASN A 966 7.26 -19.02 50.28
N THR A 967 6.06 -18.49 50.05
CA THR A 967 4.81 -19.20 50.36
C THR A 967 4.69 -20.45 49.48
N PRO A 968 4.38 -21.63 50.05
CA PRO A 968 3.89 -22.79 49.30
C PRO A 968 2.62 -22.47 48.49
#